data_AF-A0A944TIN9-F1
#
_entry.id   AF-A0A944TIN9-F1
#
_cell.length_a   1.000
_cell.length_b   1.000
_cell.length_c   1.000
_cell.angle_alpha   90.00
_cell.angle_beta   90.00
_cell.angle_gamma   90.00
#
_symmetry.space_group_name_H-M   'P 1'
#
loop_
_entity.id
_entity.type
_entity.pdbx_description
1 polymer ?
#
loop_
_entity_poly.entity_id
_entity_poly.type
_entity_poly.pdbx_seq_one_letter_code
_entity_poly.pdbx_strand_id
1 'polypeptide(L)'
;MRRPSLIALIAITVLFAGAALPARAADPIGENGVMVILIDQGASPVQRDLDAVETVALTIARGTAAGTIAAASYGVQTNEILTADSGPAGIRLVDDLVTETRSMGIGPARSDQFAALTDAFSFLSRIDAVEGSRIAFITSGRILGESENTRERLVSVADLFSAEGWVIDVVTLPSAEPVLRDLLSGLSTGSDGVFYDTGTAQGVATLFENYSALSLENAMDVEMHDNSAAIVTLDIAPHTTEFTTVFVRQHDMVDVAVFSPNGTRASAEMENVEIRETPSAVIIRITSPVPGNWTLQGSGPASKLVASVDVQNPLDLRLIEQPPLPVGEAAVIEAAAFNGESAQLLSGAEMTATIKKASGTTEVVSLNDAGENGDKFAADGIYSVQLGAPKSQGINDVVLQLTWTDYSSILRSDTAFRSESFPTLSLTAVNDVETAAGKYATVARVQVRVGDYPYLTSPAHIKAVLNGSAGSFDAIVLTVDEPELGVAWEFDIAAIIPETGAYEVEVVLDSVFEGRPYTRVAPLATSSALIVEEPDLILGLPIWLFGVAGALLIVVAGFTIWVSRKTSPFGYIMDDADRVVVDFSRLDRSLIRRLMFKNGVDAGEVKDLPFAGGTFKFSGDKVKLVHKRAVGDPSMRVNSRPVGPEVDLGENIWLGVGGRLLTFQPEISRVVDEESTDAGDSVTGIVNGAPVPSTAD
;
A
#
# COMPACT_ATOMS: atom_id res chain seq x y z
N MET A 1 -33.52 -0.62 -6.84
CA MET A 1 -33.71 -1.10 -8.23
C MET A 1 -32.83 -0.23 -9.13
N ARG A 2 -32.12 -0.87 -10.08
CA ARG A 2 -31.01 -0.36 -10.91
C ARG A 2 -29.65 -0.28 -10.18
N ARG A 3 -28.86 -1.34 -10.37
CA ARG A 3 -27.42 -1.43 -10.07
C ARG A 3 -26.64 -0.63 -11.13
N PRO A 4 -25.62 0.16 -10.74
CA PRO A 4 -24.46 0.40 -11.57
C PRO A 4 -23.33 -0.52 -11.06
N SER A 5 -22.99 -1.54 -11.86
CA SER A 5 -21.70 -1.62 -12.57
C SER A 5 -20.50 -1.67 -11.61
N LEU A 6 -20.16 -2.91 -11.25
CA LEU A 6 -18.90 -3.38 -10.71
C LEU A 6 -17.75 -2.77 -11.53
N ILE A 7 -17.04 -1.79 -10.97
CA ILE A 7 -15.75 -1.35 -11.51
C ILE A 7 -14.77 -2.46 -11.13
N ALA A 8 -14.47 -3.31 -12.10
CA ALA A 8 -13.42 -4.30 -11.99
C ALA A 8 -12.11 -3.57 -11.72
N LEU A 9 -11.54 -3.82 -10.54
CA LEU A 9 -10.18 -3.48 -10.18
C LEU A 9 -9.27 -4.21 -11.17
N ILE A 10 -8.83 -3.52 -12.23
CA ILE A 10 -7.78 -4.03 -13.12
C ILE A 10 -6.49 -3.95 -12.31
N ALA A 11 -6.17 -5.04 -11.61
CA ALA A 11 -4.82 -5.29 -11.15
C ALA A 11 -3.96 -5.41 -12.42
N ILE A 12 -3.26 -4.33 -12.77
CA ILE A 12 -2.19 -4.38 -13.77
C ILE A 12 -1.03 -5.08 -13.07
N THR A 13 -1.04 -6.40 -13.13
CA THR A 13 0.13 -7.22 -12.88
C THR A 13 1.09 -6.91 -14.01
N VAL A 14 2.02 -5.96 -13.79
CA VAL A 14 3.19 -5.80 -14.65
C VAL A 14 4.07 -7.01 -14.40
N LEU A 15 3.74 -8.08 -15.11
CA LEU A 15 4.57 -9.27 -15.21
C LEU A 15 5.77 -8.84 -16.06
N PHE A 16 6.89 -8.54 -15.40
CA PHE A 16 8.20 -8.56 -16.06
C PHE A 16 8.51 -10.01 -16.46
N ALA A 17 7.80 -10.52 -17.48
CA ALA A 17 8.26 -11.63 -18.30
C ALA A 17 9.24 -11.06 -19.32
N GLY A 18 10.37 -10.62 -18.80
CA GLY A 18 11.57 -10.29 -19.54
C GLY A 18 12.74 -10.96 -18.85
N ALA A 19 12.59 -12.23 -18.46
CA ALA A 19 13.76 -13.09 -18.43
C ALA A 19 14.27 -13.08 -19.86
N ALA A 20 15.28 -12.24 -20.12
CA ALA A 20 16.21 -12.50 -21.19
C ALA A 20 16.72 -13.91 -20.90
N LEU A 21 16.08 -14.90 -21.53
CA LEU A 21 16.71 -16.18 -21.76
C LEU A 21 18.09 -15.84 -22.31
N PRO A 22 19.17 -16.45 -21.81
CA PRO A 22 20.46 -16.33 -22.48
C PRO A 22 20.33 -17.07 -23.82
N ALA A 23 19.75 -16.42 -24.82
CA ALA A 23 19.98 -16.72 -26.22
C ALA A 23 21.25 -15.92 -26.55
N ARG A 24 22.30 -16.53 -27.08
CA ARG A 24 22.25 -17.30 -28.32
C ARG A 24 23.24 -18.45 -28.24
N ALA A 25 22.76 -19.69 -28.27
CA ALA A 25 23.60 -20.74 -28.83
C ALA A 25 23.69 -20.45 -30.33
N ALA A 26 24.92 -20.31 -30.86
CA ALA A 26 25.21 -20.28 -32.28
C ALA A 26 24.96 -21.68 -32.87
N ASP A 27 23.69 -22.11 -32.86
CA ASP A 27 23.28 -23.38 -33.43
C ASP A 27 22.03 -23.16 -34.28
N PRO A 28 22.20 -22.89 -35.59
CA PRO A 28 21.09 -22.51 -36.46
C PRO A 28 20.09 -23.64 -36.71
N ILE A 29 20.43 -24.89 -36.36
CA ILE A 29 19.64 -26.11 -36.67
C ILE A 29 19.33 -26.98 -35.44
N GLY A 30 20.04 -26.82 -34.32
CA GLY A 30 19.86 -27.64 -33.12
C GLY A 30 20.44 -29.06 -33.23
N GLU A 31 20.40 -29.83 -32.14
CA GLU A 31 21.10 -31.13 -32.03
C GLU A 31 20.70 -32.20 -33.06
N ASN A 32 19.46 -32.16 -33.56
CA ASN A 32 18.93 -33.15 -34.51
C ASN A 32 18.73 -32.59 -35.92
N GLY A 33 19.06 -31.31 -36.13
CA GLY A 33 18.86 -30.64 -37.41
C GLY A 33 19.93 -30.99 -38.44
N VAL A 34 19.64 -30.68 -39.71
CA VAL A 34 20.58 -30.84 -40.83
C VAL A 34 20.82 -29.49 -41.49
N MET A 35 22.09 -29.11 -41.65
CA MET A 35 22.52 -27.95 -42.44
C MET A 35 23.07 -28.43 -43.78
N VAL A 36 22.40 -28.10 -44.88
CA VAL A 36 22.86 -28.43 -46.24
C VAL A 36 23.53 -27.21 -46.86
N ILE A 37 24.82 -27.29 -47.16
CA ILE A 37 25.58 -26.22 -47.83
C ILE A 37 25.71 -26.58 -49.31
N LEU A 38 25.09 -25.77 -50.17
CA LEU A 38 25.14 -25.94 -51.63
C LEU A 38 25.98 -24.84 -52.27
N ILE A 39 27.06 -25.23 -52.94
CA ILE A 39 28.01 -24.29 -53.57
C ILE A 39 27.86 -24.30 -55.10
N ASP A 40 27.51 -23.14 -55.67
CA ASP A 40 27.45 -22.96 -57.12
C ASP A 40 28.84 -22.99 -57.77
N GLN A 41 29.08 -23.98 -58.62
CA GLN A 41 30.30 -24.10 -59.43
C GLN A 41 30.47 -22.93 -60.42
N GLY A 42 29.40 -22.19 -60.71
CA GLY A 42 29.42 -20.95 -61.49
C GLY A 42 30.21 -19.80 -60.84
N ALA A 43 30.64 -19.96 -59.57
CA ALA A 43 31.57 -19.06 -58.88
C ALA A 43 33.01 -19.16 -59.43
N SER A 44 33.44 -20.33 -59.92
CA SER A 44 34.85 -20.60 -60.27
C SER A 44 35.48 -19.62 -61.27
N PRO A 45 34.76 -19.04 -62.25
CA PRO A 45 35.34 -18.08 -63.18
C PRO A 45 35.71 -16.72 -62.57
N VAL A 46 35.24 -16.39 -61.35
CA VAL A 46 35.41 -15.08 -60.72
C VAL A 46 36.10 -15.24 -59.36
N GLN A 47 37.34 -14.77 -59.23
CA GLN A 47 38.11 -14.89 -57.97
C GLN A 47 37.36 -14.32 -56.77
N ARG A 48 36.74 -13.14 -56.92
CA ARG A 48 35.95 -12.48 -55.87
C ARG A 48 34.76 -13.34 -55.40
N ASP A 49 34.17 -14.13 -56.28
CA ASP A 49 33.09 -15.05 -55.91
C ASP A 49 33.65 -16.26 -55.15
N LEU A 50 34.79 -16.81 -55.56
CA LEU A 50 35.47 -17.89 -54.84
C LEU A 50 35.87 -17.47 -53.41
N ASP A 51 36.36 -16.24 -53.26
CA ASP A 51 36.74 -15.67 -51.96
C ASP A 51 35.52 -15.47 -51.05
N ALA A 52 34.37 -15.09 -51.63
CA ALA A 52 33.11 -15.01 -50.90
C ALA A 52 32.55 -16.39 -50.54
N VAL A 53 32.62 -17.37 -51.46
CA VAL A 53 32.23 -18.78 -51.20
C VAL A 53 33.01 -19.34 -50.02
N GLU A 54 34.33 -19.18 -50.00
CA GLU A 54 35.18 -19.67 -48.90
C GLU A 54 34.79 -19.01 -47.57
N THR A 55 34.70 -17.67 -47.53
CA THR A 55 34.31 -16.95 -46.31
C THR A 55 32.94 -17.39 -45.79
N VAL A 56 31.94 -17.49 -46.66
CA VAL A 56 30.58 -17.86 -46.27
C VAL A 56 30.48 -19.32 -45.83
N ALA A 57 30.92 -20.25 -46.67
CA ALA A 57 30.74 -21.68 -46.42
C ALA A 57 31.45 -22.10 -45.12
N LEU A 58 32.68 -21.61 -44.89
CA LEU A 58 33.40 -21.88 -43.65
C LEU A 58 32.76 -21.20 -42.44
N THR A 59 32.19 -19.99 -42.60
CA THR A 59 31.48 -19.32 -41.50
C THR A 59 30.23 -20.09 -41.09
N ILE A 60 29.43 -20.55 -42.05
CA ILE A 60 28.23 -21.36 -41.80
C ILE A 60 28.60 -22.70 -41.15
N ALA A 61 29.63 -23.38 -41.67
CA ALA A 61 30.09 -24.65 -41.13
C ALA A 61 30.62 -24.53 -39.69
N ARG A 62 31.39 -23.48 -39.40
CA ARG A 62 31.91 -23.20 -38.04
C ARG A 62 30.81 -22.75 -37.08
N GLY A 63 29.80 -22.05 -37.60
CA GLY A 63 28.62 -21.59 -36.87
C GLY A 63 27.59 -22.69 -36.62
N THR A 64 27.75 -23.87 -37.22
CA THR A 64 26.88 -25.02 -36.98
C THR A 64 27.53 -25.93 -35.95
N ALA A 65 27.20 -25.72 -34.68
CA ALA A 65 27.84 -26.40 -33.56
C ALA A 65 27.28 -27.81 -33.28
N ALA A 66 25.99 -28.05 -33.50
CA ALA A 66 25.35 -29.36 -33.33
C ALA A 66 24.64 -29.82 -34.61
N GLY A 67 24.17 -31.07 -34.62
CA GLY A 67 23.48 -31.67 -35.76
C GLY A 67 24.43 -32.22 -36.84
N THR A 68 23.92 -32.33 -38.06
CA THR A 68 24.65 -32.86 -39.22
C THR A 68 24.90 -31.78 -40.26
N ILE A 69 26.11 -31.70 -40.77
CA ILE A 69 26.44 -30.87 -41.94
C ILE A 69 26.44 -31.76 -43.18
N ALA A 70 25.61 -31.40 -44.15
CA ALA A 70 25.61 -31.96 -45.48
C ALA A 70 26.16 -30.93 -46.47
N ALA A 71 26.94 -31.33 -47.46
CA ALA A 71 27.51 -30.39 -48.42
C ALA A 71 27.62 -30.99 -49.83
N ALA A 72 27.36 -30.16 -50.84
CA ALA A 72 27.57 -30.49 -52.25
C ALA A 72 27.87 -29.23 -53.07
N SER A 73 28.59 -29.40 -54.17
CA SER A 73 28.68 -28.38 -55.21
C SER A 73 27.74 -28.73 -56.36
N TYR A 74 27.26 -27.72 -57.07
CA TYR A 74 26.34 -27.92 -58.19
C TYR A 74 26.69 -27.03 -59.38
N GLY A 75 26.49 -27.58 -60.56
CA GLY A 75 26.66 -26.89 -61.84
C GLY A 75 25.43 -27.12 -62.70
N VAL A 76 25.61 -27.78 -63.86
CA VAL A 76 24.48 -28.32 -64.65
C VAL A 76 23.81 -29.51 -63.95
N GLN A 77 24.56 -30.21 -63.09
CA GLN A 77 24.09 -31.27 -62.22
C GLN A 77 24.64 -31.04 -60.81
N THR A 78 23.93 -31.55 -59.80
CA THR A 78 24.39 -31.55 -58.41
C THR A 78 25.32 -32.74 -58.20
N ASN A 79 26.48 -32.50 -57.57
CA ASN A 79 27.32 -33.60 -57.10
C ASN A 79 26.63 -34.34 -55.93
N GLU A 80 27.17 -35.51 -55.56
CA GLU A 80 26.64 -36.27 -54.42
C GLU A 80 26.68 -35.43 -53.14
N ILE A 81 25.55 -35.36 -52.43
CA ILE A 81 25.45 -34.71 -51.12
C ILE A 81 26.09 -35.62 -50.09
N LEU A 82 27.25 -35.19 -49.61
CA LEU A 82 28.02 -35.87 -48.56
C LEU A 82 27.62 -35.32 -47.19
N THR A 83 27.73 -36.13 -46.15
CA THR A 83 27.34 -35.78 -44.77
C THR A 83 28.46 -36.04 -43.78
N ALA A 84 28.59 -35.18 -42.78
CA ALA A 84 29.45 -35.37 -41.63
C ALA A 84 28.80 -34.74 -40.38
N ASP A 85 29.16 -35.25 -39.20
CA ASP A 85 28.77 -34.62 -37.93
C ASP A 85 29.31 -33.19 -37.86
N SER A 86 28.56 -32.29 -37.20
CA SER A 86 28.99 -30.91 -36.95
C SER A 86 30.34 -30.83 -36.21
N GLY A 87 30.95 -29.64 -36.22
CA GLY A 87 32.28 -29.43 -35.64
C GLY A 87 33.42 -29.83 -36.60
N PRO A 88 34.55 -30.40 -36.12
CA PRO A 88 35.75 -30.56 -36.94
C PRO A 88 35.58 -31.42 -38.21
N ALA A 89 34.67 -32.41 -38.19
CA ALA A 89 34.41 -33.27 -39.33
C ALA A 89 33.62 -32.53 -40.43
N GLY A 90 32.51 -31.88 -40.05
CA GLY A 90 31.72 -31.06 -40.95
C GLY A 90 32.48 -29.84 -41.50
N ILE A 91 33.31 -29.17 -40.69
CA ILE A 91 34.18 -28.08 -41.16
C ILE A 91 35.14 -28.60 -42.23
N ARG A 92 35.76 -29.78 -42.03
CA ARG A 92 36.66 -30.38 -43.02
C ARG A 92 35.93 -30.75 -44.31
N LEU A 93 34.73 -31.33 -44.21
CA LEU A 93 33.90 -31.66 -45.37
C LEU A 93 33.67 -30.42 -46.25
N VAL A 94 33.33 -29.29 -45.63
CA VAL A 94 33.06 -28.04 -46.34
C VAL A 94 34.35 -27.43 -46.90
N ASP A 95 35.46 -27.49 -46.15
CA ASP A 95 36.78 -27.03 -46.61
C ASP A 95 37.29 -27.81 -47.84
N ASP A 96 37.12 -29.14 -47.83
CA ASP A 96 37.44 -30.00 -48.97
C ASP A 96 36.59 -29.62 -50.20
N LEU A 97 35.29 -29.35 -50.02
CA LEU A 97 34.38 -28.94 -51.09
C LEU A 97 34.71 -27.55 -51.66
N VAL A 98 35.07 -26.59 -50.80
CA VAL A 98 35.54 -25.26 -51.22
C VAL A 98 36.83 -25.40 -52.02
N THR A 99 37.76 -26.23 -51.55
CA THR A 99 39.03 -26.51 -52.24
C THR A 99 38.79 -27.15 -53.61
N GLU A 100 37.88 -28.12 -53.71
CA GLU A 100 37.47 -28.72 -54.98
C GLU A 100 36.93 -27.65 -55.95
N THR A 101 36.01 -26.80 -55.47
CA THR A 101 35.39 -25.73 -56.27
C THR A 101 36.41 -24.70 -56.75
N ARG A 102 37.41 -24.36 -55.94
CA ARG A 102 38.52 -23.45 -56.32
C ARG A 102 39.51 -24.09 -57.30
N SER A 103 39.71 -25.41 -57.19
CA SER A 103 40.60 -26.15 -58.10
C SER A 103 39.97 -26.42 -59.47
N MET A 104 38.64 -26.25 -59.57
CA MET A 104 37.92 -26.32 -60.84
C MET A 104 38.46 -25.23 -61.77
N GLY A 105 38.74 -25.60 -63.03
CA GLY A 105 39.17 -24.64 -64.04
C GLY A 105 38.07 -23.62 -64.36
N ILE A 106 37.52 -23.68 -65.57
CA ILE A 106 36.34 -22.87 -65.91
C ILE A 106 35.09 -23.70 -65.61
N GLY A 107 34.40 -23.36 -64.53
CA GLY A 107 33.11 -23.91 -64.17
C GLY A 107 32.01 -23.55 -65.18
N PRO A 108 30.79 -24.05 -64.99
CA PRO A 108 29.70 -23.78 -65.92
C PRO A 108 29.37 -22.28 -65.96
N ALA A 109 29.10 -21.76 -67.16
CA ALA A 109 28.69 -20.36 -67.32
C ALA A 109 27.32 -20.06 -66.68
N ARG A 110 26.47 -21.09 -66.55
CA ARG A 110 25.15 -21.09 -65.93
C ARG A 110 24.92 -22.44 -65.23
N SER A 111 24.34 -22.41 -64.04
CA SER A 111 24.06 -23.59 -63.22
C SER A 111 22.56 -23.87 -63.16
N ASP A 112 22.14 -25.08 -62.80
CA ASP A 112 20.74 -25.45 -62.62
C ASP A 112 20.34 -25.38 -61.14
N GLN A 113 19.99 -24.18 -60.68
CA GLN A 113 19.59 -23.91 -59.29
C GLN A 113 18.32 -24.67 -58.90
N PHE A 114 17.41 -24.90 -59.85
CA PHE A 114 16.17 -25.62 -59.58
C PHE A 114 16.44 -27.10 -59.32
N ALA A 115 17.29 -27.72 -60.13
CA ALA A 115 17.72 -29.10 -59.91
C ALA A 115 18.43 -29.25 -58.55
N ALA A 116 19.36 -28.34 -58.21
CA ALA A 116 20.08 -28.37 -56.93
C ALA A 116 19.15 -28.33 -55.71
N LEU A 117 18.14 -27.45 -55.71
CA LEU A 117 17.17 -27.37 -54.63
C LEU A 117 16.25 -28.60 -54.59
N THR A 118 15.88 -29.16 -55.75
CA THR A 118 15.07 -30.39 -55.82
C THR A 118 15.84 -31.60 -55.29
N ASP A 119 17.13 -31.69 -55.58
CA ASP A 119 18.02 -32.74 -55.07
C ASP A 119 18.21 -32.61 -53.55
N ALA A 120 18.37 -31.40 -53.04
CA ALA A 120 18.43 -31.13 -51.60
C ALA A 120 17.11 -31.45 -50.89
N PHE A 121 15.96 -31.09 -51.47
CA PHE A 121 14.65 -31.46 -50.94
C PHE A 121 14.50 -32.99 -50.87
N SER A 122 14.88 -33.69 -51.94
CA SER A 122 14.84 -35.15 -52.01
C SER A 122 15.78 -35.81 -51.01
N PHE A 123 16.94 -35.19 -50.76
CA PHE A 123 17.89 -35.62 -49.74
C PHE A 123 17.30 -35.49 -48.34
N LEU A 124 16.81 -34.31 -47.96
CA LEU A 124 16.20 -34.05 -46.64
C LEU A 124 14.98 -34.97 -46.40
N SER A 125 14.13 -35.15 -47.42
CA SER A 125 12.99 -36.07 -47.36
C SER A 125 13.41 -37.52 -47.15
N ARG A 126 14.51 -37.96 -47.79
CA ARG A 126 15.00 -39.34 -47.68
C ARG A 126 15.56 -39.65 -46.30
N ILE A 127 16.15 -38.66 -45.64
CA ILE A 127 16.73 -38.83 -44.29
C ILE A 127 15.74 -38.47 -43.17
N ASP A 128 14.51 -38.08 -43.52
CA ASP A 128 13.47 -37.65 -42.58
C ASP A 128 13.96 -36.49 -41.69
N ALA A 129 14.50 -35.45 -42.33
CA ALA A 129 15.07 -34.30 -41.64
C ALA A 129 14.02 -33.56 -40.79
N VAL A 130 14.38 -33.23 -39.55
CA VAL A 130 13.46 -32.55 -38.63
C VAL A 130 13.14 -31.13 -39.07
N GLU A 131 11.98 -30.62 -38.63
CA GLU A 131 11.62 -29.20 -38.73
C GLU A 131 12.75 -28.33 -38.13
N GLY A 132 13.03 -27.19 -38.76
CA GLY A 132 14.17 -26.32 -38.43
C GLY A 132 15.48 -26.66 -39.16
N SER A 133 15.53 -27.76 -39.93
CA SER A 133 16.65 -28.02 -40.85
C SER A 133 16.78 -26.92 -41.90
N ARG A 134 18.02 -26.62 -42.32
CA ARG A 134 18.37 -25.45 -43.13
C ARG A 134 19.16 -25.82 -44.37
N ILE A 135 18.97 -25.04 -45.42
CA ILE A 135 19.83 -25.03 -46.61
C ILE A 135 20.51 -23.68 -46.69
N ALA A 136 21.84 -23.67 -46.76
CA ALA A 136 22.65 -22.54 -47.18
C ALA A 136 22.90 -22.62 -48.68
N PHE A 137 22.10 -21.90 -49.45
CA PHE A 137 22.13 -21.89 -50.90
C PHE A 137 23.04 -20.78 -51.44
N ILE A 138 24.30 -21.12 -51.75
CA ILE A 138 25.32 -20.16 -52.21
C ILE A 138 25.32 -20.13 -53.74
N THR A 139 25.02 -18.97 -54.34
CA THR A 139 24.84 -18.88 -55.80
C THR A 139 25.32 -17.58 -56.44
N SER A 140 25.85 -17.71 -57.67
CA SER A 140 26.15 -16.58 -58.56
C SER A 140 24.91 -16.00 -59.24
N GLY A 141 23.76 -16.67 -59.10
CA GLY A 141 22.49 -16.27 -59.74
C GLY A 141 22.46 -16.50 -61.25
N ARG A 142 23.48 -17.09 -61.87
CA ARG A 142 23.50 -17.36 -63.32
C ARG A 142 22.69 -18.61 -63.64
N ILE A 143 21.38 -18.43 -63.91
CA ILE A 143 20.43 -19.54 -64.05
C ILE A 143 20.46 -20.17 -65.45
N LEU A 144 20.60 -21.50 -65.51
CA LEU A 144 20.48 -22.29 -66.73
C LEU A 144 19.02 -22.38 -67.18
N GLY A 145 18.74 -22.12 -68.46
CA GLY A 145 17.37 -22.16 -68.98
C GLY A 145 16.44 -21.10 -68.38
N GLU A 146 16.98 -19.94 -68.02
CA GLU A 146 16.26 -18.82 -67.41
C GLU A 146 15.07 -18.36 -68.27
N SER A 147 13.88 -18.35 -67.67
CA SER A 147 12.61 -17.87 -68.22
C SER A 147 11.70 -17.42 -67.09
N GLU A 148 10.61 -16.68 -67.37
CA GLU A 148 9.62 -16.33 -66.34
C GLU A 148 9.10 -17.58 -65.61
N ASN A 149 8.80 -18.65 -66.35
CA ASN A 149 8.38 -19.94 -65.79
C ASN A 149 9.45 -20.55 -64.86
N THR A 150 10.73 -20.51 -65.25
CA THR A 150 11.83 -21.01 -64.41
C THR A 150 11.93 -20.23 -63.09
N ARG A 151 11.70 -18.91 -63.13
CA ARG A 151 11.71 -18.05 -61.94
C ARG A 151 10.53 -18.32 -61.01
N GLU A 152 9.32 -18.46 -61.56
CA GLU A 152 8.12 -18.85 -60.79
C GLU A 152 8.28 -20.22 -60.13
N ARG A 153 8.90 -21.18 -60.84
CA ARG A 153 9.18 -22.52 -60.30
C ARG A 153 10.18 -22.49 -59.15
N LEU A 154 11.21 -21.65 -59.21
CA LEU A 154 12.14 -21.48 -58.09
C LEU A 154 11.44 -20.94 -56.84
N VAL A 155 10.59 -19.91 -56.99
CA VAL A 155 9.80 -19.39 -55.87
C VAL A 155 8.87 -20.47 -55.29
N SER A 156 8.23 -21.25 -56.15
CA SER A 156 7.35 -22.36 -55.73
C SER A 156 8.08 -23.47 -54.95
N VAL A 157 9.41 -23.59 -55.11
CA VAL A 157 10.21 -24.55 -54.32
C VAL A 157 10.29 -24.09 -52.86
N ALA A 158 10.37 -22.78 -52.59
CA ALA A 158 10.36 -22.28 -51.21
C ALA A 158 9.12 -22.73 -50.43
N ASP A 159 7.96 -22.71 -51.08
CA ASP A 159 6.69 -23.17 -50.47
C ASP A 159 6.77 -24.66 -50.07
N LEU A 160 7.48 -25.49 -50.85
CA LEU A 160 7.68 -26.91 -50.52
C LEU A 160 8.55 -27.08 -49.28
N PHE A 161 9.63 -26.30 -49.16
CA PHE A 161 10.49 -26.32 -47.98
C PHE A 161 9.74 -25.82 -46.74
N SER A 162 9.00 -24.72 -46.86
CA SER A 162 8.19 -24.17 -45.78
C SER A 162 7.13 -25.17 -45.29
N ALA A 163 6.50 -25.92 -46.20
CA ALA A 163 5.50 -26.93 -45.84
C ALA A 163 6.05 -28.07 -44.96
N GLU A 164 7.34 -28.40 -45.10
CA GLU A 164 8.04 -29.39 -44.28
C GLU A 164 8.74 -28.76 -43.05
N GLY A 165 8.57 -27.46 -42.83
CA GLY A 165 9.23 -26.71 -41.74
C GLY A 165 10.74 -26.54 -41.94
N TRP A 166 11.23 -26.66 -43.18
CA TRP A 166 12.64 -26.44 -43.54
C TRP A 166 12.86 -25.04 -44.13
N VAL A 167 14.07 -24.53 -43.95
CA VAL A 167 14.40 -23.13 -44.25
C VAL A 167 15.49 -23.04 -45.32
N ILE A 168 15.34 -22.12 -46.28
CA ILE A 168 16.37 -21.83 -47.30
C ILE A 168 16.98 -20.45 -47.02
N ASP A 169 18.20 -20.45 -46.49
CA ASP A 169 19.04 -19.27 -46.47
C ASP A 169 19.72 -19.11 -47.84
N VAL A 170 19.60 -17.94 -48.46
CA VAL A 170 20.15 -17.69 -49.79
C VAL A 170 21.31 -16.73 -49.68
N VAL A 171 22.48 -17.15 -50.16
CA VAL A 171 23.70 -16.34 -50.20
C VAL A 171 24.01 -16.01 -51.65
N THR A 172 23.90 -14.73 -51.99
CA THR A 172 24.28 -14.25 -53.33
C THR A 172 25.73 -13.85 -53.38
N LEU A 173 26.42 -14.30 -54.43
CA LEU A 173 27.81 -13.98 -54.68
C LEU A 173 27.98 -12.57 -55.28
N PRO A 174 29.17 -11.95 -55.15
CA PRO A 174 29.40 -10.58 -55.60
C PRO A 174 29.12 -10.34 -57.09
N SER A 175 29.31 -11.34 -57.96
CA SER A 175 29.04 -11.20 -59.40
C SER A 175 27.57 -11.34 -59.80
N ALA A 176 26.66 -11.64 -58.88
CA ALA A 176 25.24 -11.80 -59.19
C ALA A 176 24.59 -10.49 -59.70
N GLU A 177 23.78 -10.59 -60.75
CA GLU A 177 23.13 -9.44 -61.37
C GLU A 177 22.03 -8.85 -60.45
N PRO A 178 21.83 -7.52 -60.44
CA PRO A 178 20.85 -6.88 -59.57
C PRO A 178 19.43 -7.43 -59.70
N VAL A 179 18.97 -7.72 -60.93
CA VAL A 179 17.61 -8.22 -61.21
C VAL A 179 17.35 -9.59 -60.57
N LEU A 180 18.40 -10.39 -60.36
CA LEU A 180 18.30 -11.72 -59.77
C LEU A 180 18.33 -11.69 -58.23
N ARG A 181 18.79 -10.61 -57.63
CA ARG A 181 18.81 -10.45 -56.16
C ARG A 181 17.40 -10.42 -55.58
N ASP A 182 16.46 -9.73 -56.23
CA ASP A 182 15.05 -9.70 -55.83
C ASP A 182 14.40 -11.10 -55.87
N LEU A 183 14.67 -11.86 -56.94
CA LEU A 183 14.20 -13.24 -57.09
C LEU A 183 14.74 -14.13 -55.97
N LEU A 184 16.05 -14.06 -55.71
CA LEU A 184 16.74 -14.87 -54.72
C LEU A 184 16.38 -14.48 -53.29
N SER A 185 16.09 -13.21 -53.03
CA SER A 185 15.50 -12.75 -51.76
C SER A 185 14.08 -13.30 -51.59
N GLY A 186 13.28 -13.34 -52.65
CA GLY A 186 11.95 -13.95 -52.61
C GLY A 186 11.99 -15.44 -52.27
N LEU A 187 12.99 -16.17 -52.79
CA LEU A 187 13.22 -17.58 -52.49
C LEU A 187 13.50 -17.81 -50.99
N SER A 188 14.39 -17.04 -50.37
CA SER A 188 14.66 -17.20 -48.94
C SER A 188 13.43 -16.86 -48.10
N THR A 189 12.80 -15.72 -48.36
CA THR A 189 11.61 -15.26 -47.61
C THR A 189 10.44 -16.22 -47.72
N GLY A 190 10.25 -16.89 -48.86
CA GLY A 190 9.19 -17.90 -49.03
C GLY A 190 9.35 -19.14 -48.14
N SER A 191 10.54 -19.34 -47.57
CA SER A 191 10.85 -20.46 -46.66
C SER A 191 11.24 -19.99 -45.25
N ASP A 192 10.87 -18.77 -44.88
CA ASP A 192 11.27 -18.11 -43.62
C ASP A 192 12.80 -18.02 -43.40
N GLY A 193 13.56 -18.07 -44.49
CA GLY A 193 15.02 -17.96 -44.50
C GLY A 193 15.53 -16.54 -44.68
N VAL A 194 16.85 -16.40 -44.56
CA VAL A 194 17.55 -15.12 -44.63
C VAL A 194 18.28 -14.97 -45.97
N PHE A 195 18.18 -13.78 -46.55
CA PHE A 195 18.93 -13.39 -47.74
C PHE A 195 20.23 -12.67 -47.35
N TYR A 196 21.37 -13.19 -47.80
CA TYR A 196 22.69 -12.59 -47.58
C TYR A 196 23.29 -12.10 -48.89
N ASP A 197 23.56 -10.79 -48.97
CA ASP A 197 24.24 -10.17 -50.11
C ASP A 197 25.73 -9.97 -49.84
N THR A 198 26.56 -10.91 -50.28
CA THR A 198 28.03 -10.83 -50.11
C THR A 198 28.71 -9.84 -51.06
N GLY A 199 27.97 -9.25 -52.00
CA GLY A 199 28.43 -8.11 -52.77
C GLY A 199 28.57 -6.83 -51.93
N THR A 200 27.90 -6.80 -50.76
CA THR A 200 27.93 -5.70 -49.80
C THR A 200 28.59 -6.12 -48.49
N ALA A 201 29.25 -5.17 -47.81
CA ALA A 201 29.86 -5.46 -46.51
C ALA A 201 28.79 -5.75 -45.43
N GLN A 202 27.62 -5.12 -45.52
CA GLN A 202 26.51 -5.35 -44.61
C GLN A 202 25.97 -6.79 -44.70
N GLY A 203 25.79 -7.33 -45.91
CA GLY A 203 25.33 -8.71 -46.06
C GLY A 203 26.29 -9.75 -45.51
N VAL A 204 27.60 -9.48 -45.58
CA VAL A 204 28.63 -10.29 -44.92
C VAL A 204 28.55 -10.14 -43.39
N ALA A 205 28.39 -8.93 -42.86
CA ALA A 205 28.27 -8.69 -41.42
C ALA A 205 27.04 -9.41 -40.84
N THR A 206 25.87 -9.32 -41.47
CA THR A 206 24.64 -10.02 -41.05
C THR A 206 24.80 -11.54 -41.07
N LEU A 207 25.59 -12.09 -41.99
CA LEU A 207 25.94 -13.51 -41.99
C LEU A 207 26.72 -13.89 -40.72
N PHE A 208 27.69 -13.07 -40.30
CA PHE A 208 28.42 -13.28 -39.06
C PHE A 208 27.56 -13.11 -37.81
N GLU A 209 26.64 -12.14 -37.76
CA GLU A 209 25.69 -11.99 -36.65
C GLU A 209 24.88 -13.27 -36.43
N ASN A 210 24.33 -13.82 -37.53
CA ASN A 210 23.44 -14.97 -37.46
C ASN A 210 24.18 -16.29 -37.19
N TYR A 211 25.30 -16.54 -37.88
CA TYR A 211 26.02 -17.80 -37.77
C TYR A 211 27.12 -17.81 -36.70
N SER A 212 27.58 -16.66 -36.21
CA SER A 212 28.55 -16.58 -35.11
C SER A 212 27.96 -16.08 -33.80
N ALA A 213 26.63 -15.86 -33.74
CA ALA A 213 25.89 -15.36 -32.59
C ALA A 213 26.41 -14.03 -32.02
N LEU A 214 26.89 -13.15 -32.89
CA LEU A 214 27.43 -11.84 -32.52
C LEU A 214 26.35 -10.76 -32.54
N SER A 215 26.53 -9.73 -31.72
CA SER A 215 25.76 -8.47 -31.78
C SER A 215 26.68 -7.38 -32.33
N LEU A 216 26.73 -7.22 -33.65
CA LEU A 216 27.74 -6.39 -34.30
C LEU A 216 27.27 -4.93 -34.43
N GLU A 217 28.02 -4.01 -33.83
CA GLU A 217 27.89 -2.57 -34.05
C GLU A 217 28.94 -2.08 -35.06
N ASN A 218 28.53 -1.23 -36.01
CA ASN A 218 29.47 -0.71 -36.99
C ASN A 218 30.46 0.27 -36.35
N ALA A 219 31.75 -0.06 -36.39
CA ALA A 219 32.83 0.78 -35.87
C ALA A 219 33.59 1.51 -36.98
N MET A 220 33.78 0.87 -38.15
CA MET A 220 34.53 1.43 -39.27
C MET A 220 33.79 1.16 -40.58
N ASP A 221 33.60 2.18 -41.40
CA ASP A 221 33.05 2.05 -42.76
C ASP A 221 33.76 3.04 -43.68
N VAL A 222 34.78 2.56 -44.40
CA VAL A 222 35.72 3.42 -45.14
C VAL A 222 36.01 2.90 -46.53
N GLU A 223 36.19 3.84 -47.47
CA GLU A 223 36.82 3.57 -48.76
C GLU A 223 38.32 3.88 -48.61
N MET A 224 39.13 2.84 -48.58
CA MET A 224 40.57 2.97 -48.45
C MET A 224 41.18 3.48 -49.75
N HIS A 225 42.24 4.28 -49.62
CA HIS A 225 43.08 4.70 -50.74
C HIS A 225 44.39 3.92 -50.70
N ASP A 226 45.05 3.79 -51.84
CA ASP A 226 46.30 3.02 -51.95
C ASP A 226 47.32 3.43 -50.87
N ASN A 227 47.80 2.43 -50.13
CA ASN A 227 48.82 2.57 -49.07
C ASN A 227 48.45 3.59 -47.97
N SER A 228 47.16 3.86 -47.78
CA SER A 228 46.66 4.70 -46.68
C SER A 228 46.05 3.81 -45.60
N ALA A 229 46.46 4.03 -44.34
CA ALA A 229 45.87 3.32 -43.21
C ALA A 229 44.55 4.00 -42.80
N ALA A 230 43.49 3.22 -42.70
CA ALA A 230 42.27 3.61 -42.00
C ALA A 230 42.40 3.24 -40.52
N ILE A 231 42.02 4.15 -39.64
CA ILE A 231 42.15 3.99 -38.19
C ILE A 231 40.86 4.44 -37.52
N VAL A 232 40.32 3.60 -36.64
CA VAL A 232 39.21 3.92 -35.73
C VAL A 232 39.63 3.54 -34.32
N THR A 233 39.22 4.33 -33.34
CA THR A 233 39.41 4.03 -31.92
C THR A 233 38.10 3.58 -31.29
N LEU A 234 38.16 2.58 -30.42
CA LEU A 234 37.04 2.03 -29.66
C LEU A 234 37.39 2.03 -28.18
N ASP A 235 36.47 2.50 -27.34
CA ASP A 235 36.66 2.49 -25.90
C ASP A 235 36.09 1.19 -25.29
N ILE A 236 36.95 0.41 -24.64
CA ILE A 236 36.57 -0.80 -23.92
C ILE A 236 36.45 -0.49 -22.43
N ALA A 237 35.25 -0.66 -21.87
CA ALA A 237 34.98 -0.40 -20.46
C ALA A 237 35.65 -1.44 -19.53
N PRO A 238 35.95 -1.08 -18.27
CA PRO A 238 36.29 -2.04 -17.24
C PRO A 238 35.26 -3.17 -17.11
N HIS A 239 35.72 -4.34 -16.65
CA HIS A 239 34.93 -5.57 -16.51
C HIS A 239 34.42 -6.22 -17.81
N THR A 240 34.75 -5.69 -18.99
CA THR A 240 34.47 -6.35 -20.27
C THR A 240 35.07 -7.76 -20.30
N THR A 241 34.25 -8.76 -20.59
CA THR A 241 34.64 -10.18 -20.61
C THR A 241 35.05 -10.65 -22.01
N GLU A 242 34.48 -10.05 -23.05
CA GLU A 242 34.81 -10.38 -24.43
C GLU A 242 34.71 -9.14 -25.32
N PHE A 243 35.66 -9.02 -26.24
CA PHE A 243 35.65 -8.04 -27.32
C PHE A 243 35.94 -8.76 -28.63
N THR A 244 34.98 -8.78 -29.54
CA THR A 244 35.10 -9.39 -30.87
C THR A 244 35.03 -8.32 -31.93
N THR A 245 35.93 -8.34 -32.91
CA THR A 245 35.86 -7.51 -34.11
C THR A 245 35.76 -8.40 -35.34
N VAL A 246 34.89 -8.02 -36.27
CA VAL A 246 34.77 -8.63 -37.61
C VAL A 246 35.15 -7.57 -38.64
N PHE A 247 36.29 -7.75 -39.29
CA PHE A 247 36.67 -6.97 -40.45
C PHE A 247 36.16 -7.64 -41.71
N VAL A 248 35.41 -6.92 -42.53
CA VAL A 248 34.98 -7.33 -43.87
C VAL A 248 35.81 -6.56 -44.90
N ARG A 249 36.58 -7.29 -45.71
CA ARG A 249 37.52 -6.75 -46.70
C ARG A 249 37.21 -7.30 -48.09
N GLN A 250 37.47 -6.52 -49.14
CA GLN A 250 37.26 -6.96 -50.52
C GLN A 250 38.40 -7.84 -51.07
N HIS A 251 39.58 -7.78 -50.47
CA HIS A 251 40.76 -8.53 -50.91
C HIS A 251 41.60 -8.95 -49.71
N ASP A 252 42.18 -10.15 -49.77
CA ASP A 252 43.10 -10.68 -48.76
C ASP A 252 44.40 -9.85 -48.56
N MET A 253 44.74 -8.98 -49.52
CA MET A 253 45.89 -8.06 -49.43
C MET A 253 45.66 -6.90 -48.44
N VAL A 254 44.44 -6.70 -47.96
CA VAL A 254 44.15 -5.70 -46.91
C VAL A 254 44.54 -6.30 -45.57
N ASP A 255 45.63 -5.79 -44.98
CA ASP A 255 46.06 -6.14 -43.63
C ASP A 255 45.19 -5.40 -42.63
N VAL A 256 44.64 -6.14 -41.67
CA VAL A 256 43.82 -5.60 -40.59
C VAL A 256 44.42 -5.98 -39.24
N ALA A 257 44.28 -5.07 -38.29
CA ALA A 257 44.88 -5.23 -36.98
C ALA A 257 44.05 -4.55 -35.91
N VAL A 258 44.10 -5.15 -34.72
CA VAL A 258 43.56 -4.58 -33.48
C VAL A 258 44.74 -4.33 -32.57
N PHE A 259 44.84 -3.12 -32.03
CA PHE A 259 45.89 -2.73 -31.09
C PHE A 259 45.29 -2.44 -29.72
N SER A 260 45.91 -2.99 -28.68
CA SER A 260 45.58 -2.67 -27.29
C SER A 260 45.94 -1.23 -26.93
N PRO A 261 45.44 -0.70 -25.81
CA PRO A 261 45.72 0.68 -25.37
C PRO A 261 47.21 1.02 -25.19
N ASN A 262 48.06 0.01 -25.00
CA ASN A 262 49.52 0.17 -24.94
C ASN A 262 50.23 0.06 -26.31
N GLY A 263 49.49 -0.08 -27.41
CA GLY A 263 50.01 -0.19 -28.77
C GLY A 263 50.44 -1.59 -29.21
N THR A 264 50.10 -2.64 -28.45
CA THR A 264 50.45 -4.02 -28.83
C THR A 264 49.43 -4.57 -29.84
N ARG A 265 49.90 -5.12 -30.97
CA ARG A 265 49.02 -5.78 -31.95
C ARG A 265 48.50 -7.10 -31.39
N ALA A 266 47.19 -7.31 -31.43
CA ALA A 266 46.58 -8.59 -31.10
C ALA A 266 47.12 -9.69 -32.03
N SER A 267 47.57 -10.80 -31.45
CA SER A 267 48.24 -11.89 -32.16
C SER A 267 47.71 -13.24 -31.67
N ALA A 268 47.63 -14.22 -32.57
CA ALA A 268 47.23 -15.60 -32.24
C ALA A 268 48.20 -16.31 -31.28
N GLU A 269 49.39 -15.75 -31.04
CA GLU A 269 50.32 -16.24 -30.02
C GLU A 269 49.89 -15.88 -28.58
N MET A 270 48.96 -14.93 -28.42
CA MET A 270 48.45 -14.53 -27.11
C MET A 270 47.33 -15.47 -26.66
N GLU A 271 47.41 -15.99 -25.44
CA GLU A 271 46.43 -16.98 -24.92
C GLU A 271 44.98 -16.46 -24.88
N ASN A 272 44.79 -15.15 -24.78
CA ASN A 272 43.48 -14.52 -24.71
C ASN A 272 42.97 -14.00 -26.06
N VAL A 273 43.67 -14.28 -27.17
CA VAL A 273 43.30 -13.81 -28.51
C VAL A 273 43.07 -15.01 -29.43
N GLU A 274 41.92 -15.04 -30.07
CA GLU A 274 41.60 -15.95 -31.16
C GLU A 274 41.44 -15.16 -32.46
N ILE A 275 42.18 -15.56 -33.49
CA ILE A 275 42.08 -14.95 -34.83
C ILE A 275 41.60 -16.00 -35.81
N ARG A 276 40.54 -15.67 -36.55
CA ARG A 276 40.02 -16.48 -37.65
C ARG A 276 40.05 -15.65 -38.91
N GLU A 277 40.85 -16.09 -39.87
CA GLU A 277 41.01 -15.40 -41.15
C GLU A 277 40.34 -16.21 -42.27
N THR A 278 39.72 -15.47 -43.19
CA THR A 278 39.20 -15.93 -44.47
C THR A 278 39.55 -14.87 -45.53
N PRO A 279 39.39 -15.15 -46.84
CA PRO A 279 39.71 -14.18 -47.88
C PRO A 279 38.97 -12.84 -47.71
N SER A 280 37.66 -12.89 -47.45
CA SER A 280 36.80 -11.70 -47.39
C SER A 280 36.56 -11.17 -45.96
N ALA A 281 37.04 -11.85 -44.92
CA ALA A 281 36.83 -11.40 -43.55
C ALA A 281 37.88 -11.90 -42.55
N VAL A 282 38.15 -11.10 -41.53
CA VAL A 282 39.01 -11.44 -40.39
C VAL A 282 38.24 -11.20 -39.09
N ILE A 283 38.08 -12.25 -38.29
CA ILE A 283 37.48 -12.17 -36.95
C ILE A 283 38.61 -12.21 -35.91
N ILE A 284 38.61 -11.24 -35.00
CA ILE A 284 39.54 -11.18 -33.88
C ILE A 284 38.71 -11.14 -32.60
N ARG A 285 38.79 -12.19 -31.79
CA ARG A 285 38.13 -12.31 -30.49
C ARG A 285 39.18 -12.18 -29.39
N ILE A 286 38.93 -11.30 -28.43
CA ILE A 286 39.80 -11.04 -27.30
C ILE A 286 39.00 -11.31 -26.02
N THR A 287 39.42 -12.32 -25.26
CA THR A 287 38.84 -12.64 -23.95
C THR A 287 39.49 -11.76 -22.89
N SER A 288 38.68 -11.24 -21.98
CA SER A 288 39.09 -10.34 -20.88
C SER A 288 40.03 -9.21 -21.36
N PRO A 289 39.60 -8.38 -22.32
CA PRO A 289 40.44 -7.30 -22.86
C PRO A 289 40.82 -6.31 -21.76
N VAL A 290 42.03 -5.75 -21.84
CA VAL A 290 42.43 -4.64 -20.97
C VAL A 290 41.53 -3.42 -21.24
N PRO A 291 41.06 -2.70 -20.20
CA PRO A 291 40.23 -1.51 -20.40
C PRO A 291 41.02 -0.35 -21.04
N GLY A 292 40.32 0.51 -21.78
CA GLY A 292 40.87 1.70 -22.40
C GLY A 292 40.61 1.79 -23.91
N ASN A 293 41.36 2.65 -24.58
CA ASN A 293 41.17 2.95 -25.99
C ASN A 293 41.91 1.93 -26.87
N TRP A 294 41.16 1.07 -27.54
CA TRP A 294 41.65 0.12 -28.53
C TRP A 294 41.62 0.74 -29.91
N THR A 295 42.57 0.36 -30.76
CA THR A 295 42.65 0.87 -32.13
C THR A 295 42.38 -0.24 -33.13
N LEU A 296 41.42 -0.02 -34.02
CA LEU A 296 41.17 -0.82 -35.21
C LEU A 296 41.90 -0.16 -36.38
N GLN A 297 42.70 -0.95 -37.11
CA GLN A 297 43.45 -0.47 -38.26
C GLN A 297 43.23 -1.37 -39.47
N GLY A 298 43.11 -0.77 -40.64
CA GLY A 298 43.23 -1.45 -41.93
C GLY A 298 44.22 -0.73 -42.84
N SER A 299 45.05 -1.47 -43.57
CA SER A 299 46.01 -0.92 -44.54
C SER A 299 46.15 -1.85 -45.75
N GLY A 300 46.24 -1.28 -46.95
CA GLY A 300 46.28 -2.09 -48.18
C GLY A 300 45.96 -1.32 -49.46
N PRO A 301 45.60 -2.03 -50.54
CA PRO A 301 45.16 -1.42 -51.79
C PRO A 301 43.81 -0.71 -51.63
N ALA A 302 43.51 0.20 -52.57
CA ALA A 302 42.23 0.90 -52.61
C ALA A 302 41.05 -0.09 -52.66
N SER A 303 40.24 -0.10 -51.61
CA SER A 303 39.14 -1.04 -51.43
C SER A 303 38.21 -0.60 -50.30
N LYS A 304 37.00 -1.17 -50.29
CA LYS A 304 36.09 -1.01 -49.17
C LYS A 304 36.55 -1.86 -47.98
N LEU A 305 36.61 -1.25 -46.79
CA LEU A 305 36.81 -1.93 -45.53
C LEU A 305 35.69 -1.55 -44.56
N VAL A 306 35.08 -2.56 -43.94
CA VAL A 306 34.12 -2.37 -42.85
C VAL A 306 34.62 -3.16 -41.65
N ALA A 307 34.52 -2.59 -40.46
CA ALA A 307 34.77 -3.29 -39.21
C ALA A 307 33.56 -3.12 -38.29
N SER A 308 33.08 -4.22 -37.76
CA SER A 308 32.01 -4.24 -36.77
C SER A 308 32.48 -4.92 -35.50
N VAL A 309 31.96 -4.49 -34.36
CA VAL A 309 32.43 -4.92 -33.04
C VAL A 309 31.29 -5.42 -32.18
N ASP A 310 31.58 -6.41 -31.36
CA ASP A 310 30.70 -6.91 -30.31
C ASP A 310 31.47 -6.86 -28.99
N VAL A 311 30.93 -6.15 -28.00
CA VAL A 311 31.58 -5.91 -26.71
C VAL A 311 30.65 -6.43 -25.62
N GLN A 312 31.08 -7.48 -24.94
CA GLN A 312 30.32 -8.07 -23.85
C GLN A 312 30.83 -7.55 -22.52
N ASN A 313 30.00 -6.72 -21.88
CA ASN A 313 30.23 -6.26 -20.52
C ASN A 313 29.13 -6.83 -19.61
N PRO A 314 29.48 -7.61 -18.57
CA PRO A 314 28.50 -8.24 -17.69
C PRO A 314 27.87 -7.26 -16.70
N LEU A 315 28.31 -6.00 -16.66
CA LEU A 315 27.76 -4.99 -15.77
C LEU A 315 26.39 -4.51 -16.26
N ASP A 316 25.38 -4.71 -15.42
CA ASP A 316 24.03 -4.18 -15.58
C ASP A 316 23.80 -3.04 -14.57
N LEU A 317 23.41 -1.86 -15.06
CA LEU A 317 23.12 -0.71 -14.19
C LEU A 317 21.63 -0.69 -13.87
N ARG A 318 21.28 -0.76 -12.58
CA ARG A 318 19.89 -0.72 -12.13
C ARG A 318 19.73 0.08 -10.84
N LEU A 319 18.55 0.66 -10.65
CA LEU A 319 18.12 1.15 -9.34
C LEU A 319 17.97 -0.04 -8.39
N ILE A 320 18.48 0.10 -7.18
CA ILE A 320 18.19 -0.85 -6.09
C ILE A 320 16.77 -0.55 -5.62
N GLU A 321 15.96 -1.60 -5.41
CA GLU A 321 14.55 -1.57 -5.01
C GLU A 321 14.05 -0.19 -4.60
N GLN A 322 13.37 0.49 -5.54
CA GLN A 322 12.92 1.86 -5.36
C GLN A 322 11.41 1.93 -5.18
N PRO A 323 10.86 1.68 -3.96
CA PRO A 323 9.47 1.96 -3.65
C PRO A 323 9.10 3.40 -4.00
N PRO A 324 7.82 3.68 -4.30
CA PRO A 324 7.38 5.00 -4.70
C PRO A 324 7.87 6.09 -3.75
N LEU A 325 8.36 7.19 -4.32
CA LEU A 325 8.84 8.33 -3.56
C LEU A 325 7.65 9.20 -3.10
N PRO A 326 7.63 9.66 -1.84
CA PRO A 326 6.58 10.55 -1.36
C PRO A 326 6.66 11.92 -2.04
N VAL A 327 5.54 12.36 -2.64
CA VAL A 327 5.41 13.72 -3.17
C VAL A 327 5.48 14.73 -2.02
N GLY A 328 6.28 15.79 -2.20
CA GLY A 328 6.49 16.84 -1.19
C GLY A 328 7.60 16.56 -0.19
N GLU A 329 8.22 15.38 -0.20
CA GLU A 329 9.28 14.98 0.73
C GLU A 329 10.55 14.55 -0.01
N ALA A 330 11.72 14.96 0.50
CA ALA A 330 13.00 14.50 -0.02
C ALA A 330 13.17 13.00 0.24
N ALA A 331 13.79 12.28 -0.69
CA ALA A 331 14.01 10.85 -0.57
C ALA A 331 15.33 10.44 -1.23
N VAL A 332 15.91 9.35 -0.75
CA VAL A 332 17.13 8.77 -1.32
C VAL A 332 16.76 7.83 -2.46
N ILE A 333 17.53 7.92 -3.54
CA ILE A 333 17.59 6.87 -4.56
C ILE A 333 18.94 6.17 -4.49
N GLU A 334 18.92 4.87 -4.75
CA GLU A 334 20.09 3.99 -4.70
C GLU A 334 20.22 3.26 -6.04
N ALA A 335 21.44 3.14 -6.54
CA ALA A 335 21.74 2.46 -7.79
C ALA A 335 23.07 1.73 -7.67
N ALA A 336 23.22 0.64 -8.41
CA ALA A 336 24.48 -0.07 -8.47
C ALA A 336 24.70 -0.69 -9.85
N ALA A 337 25.96 -1.02 -10.13
CA ALA A 337 26.34 -1.87 -11.24
C ALA A 337 26.39 -3.32 -10.75
N PHE A 338 25.66 -4.22 -11.40
CA PHE A 338 25.53 -5.60 -11.02
C PHE A 338 26.23 -6.50 -12.01
N ASN A 339 26.85 -7.57 -11.52
CA ASN A 339 27.22 -8.72 -12.34
C ASN A 339 26.39 -9.90 -11.84
N GLY A 340 25.39 -10.30 -12.63
CA GLY A 340 24.30 -11.16 -12.16
C GLY A 340 23.52 -10.47 -11.04
N GLU A 341 23.45 -11.09 -9.85
CA GLU A 341 22.71 -10.53 -8.71
C GLU A 341 23.58 -9.75 -7.71
N SER A 342 24.89 -9.72 -7.92
CA SER A 342 25.83 -9.11 -6.97
C SER A 342 26.21 -7.70 -7.42
N ALA A 343 25.96 -6.71 -6.57
CA ALA A 343 26.50 -5.35 -6.75
C ALA A 343 28.03 -5.40 -6.76
N GLN A 344 28.64 -4.67 -7.69
CA GLN A 344 30.07 -4.65 -7.92
C GLN A 344 30.67 -3.37 -7.33
N LEU A 345 31.76 -3.53 -6.57
CA LEU A 345 32.59 -2.41 -6.16
C LEU A 345 33.51 -2.00 -7.31
N LEU A 346 33.32 -0.80 -7.84
CA LEU A 346 34.03 -0.31 -9.02
C LEU A 346 35.03 0.78 -8.65
N SER A 347 36.31 0.55 -8.95
CA SER A 347 37.37 1.52 -8.69
C SER A 347 37.32 2.68 -9.69
N GLY A 348 37.35 3.92 -9.18
CA GLY A 348 37.40 5.14 -10.00
C GLY A 348 36.15 5.36 -10.85
N ALA A 349 35.01 4.73 -10.50
CA ALA A 349 33.77 4.86 -11.23
C ALA A 349 32.88 5.95 -10.62
N GLU A 350 32.26 6.77 -11.48
CA GLU A 350 31.32 7.82 -11.13
C GLU A 350 29.97 7.50 -11.77
N MET A 351 28.89 7.56 -10.96
CA MET A 351 27.53 7.31 -11.43
C MET A 351 26.73 8.59 -11.44
N THR A 352 26.02 8.82 -12.54
CA THR A 352 25.10 9.95 -12.70
C THR A 352 23.73 9.44 -13.14
N ALA A 353 22.67 10.11 -12.68
CA ALA A 353 21.31 9.82 -13.09
C ALA A 353 20.69 11.08 -13.73
N THR A 354 20.18 10.92 -14.96
CA THR A 354 19.34 11.93 -15.60
C THR A 354 17.89 11.55 -15.42
N ILE A 355 17.15 12.32 -14.62
CA ILE A 355 15.78 12.05 -14.20
C ILE A 355 14.83 12.98 -14.96
N LYS A 356 13.99 12.41 -15.83
CA LYS A 356 12.87 13.11 -16.45
C LYS A 356 11.66 12.97 -15.53
N LYS A 357 11.36 14.03 -14.78
CA LYS A 357 10.30 14.02 -13.77
C LYS A 357 8.91 14.04 -14.42
N ALA A 358 7.93 13.46 -13.73
CA ALA A 358 6.51 13.51 -14.13
C ALA A 358 5.97 14.94 -14.30
N SER A 359 6.59 15.93 -13.63
CA SER A 359 6.25 17.35 -13.79
C SER A 359 6.69 17.96 -15.13
N GLY A 360 7.40 17.21 -15.99
CA GLY A 360 7.94 17.66 -17.27
C GLY A 360 9.32 18.33 -17.19
N THR A 361 9.97 18.31 -16.02
CA THR A 361 11.31 18.89 -15.81
C THR A 361 12.37 17.80 -15.76
N THR A 362 13.57 18.08 -16.28
CA THR A 362 14.72 17.18 -16.18
C THR A 362 15.67 17.64 -15.08
N GLU A 363 16.17 16.71 -14.28
CA GLU A 363 17.21 16.93 -13.28
C GLU A 363 18.37 15.96 -13.52
N VAL A 364 19.61 16.41 -13.38
CA VAL A 364 20.80 15.55 -13.46
C VAL A 364 21.44 15.55 -12.08
N VAL A 365 21.65 14.37 -11.51
CA VAL A 365 22.24 14.18 -10.18
C VAL A 365 23.43 13.24 -10.27
N SER A 366 24.45 13.52 -9.47
CA SER A 366 25.59 12.61 -9.25
C SER A 366 25.29 11.76 -8.03
N LEU A 367 25.47 10.44 -8.15
CA LEU A 367 25.32 9.49 -7.07
C LEU A 367 26.71 9.19 -6.50
N ASN A 368 26.79 9.03 -5.18
CA ASN A 368 28.05 8.88 -4.47
C ASN A 368 28.04 7.61 -3.61
N ASP A 369 29.22 7.02 -3.43
CA ASP A 369 29.50 5.84 -2.61
C ASP A 369 30.54 6.21 -1.53
N ALA A 370 30.31 7.35 -0.86
CA ALA A 370 31.25 7.98 0.08
C ALA A 370 30.76 7.95 1.54
N GLY A 371 29.60 7.35 1.81
CA GLY A 371 28.91 7.39 3.09
C GLY A 371 28.30 8.76 3.41
N GLU A 372 28.02 9.57 2.39
CA GLU A 372 27.50 10.94 2.53
C GLU A 372 26.24 11.18 1.65
N ASN A 373 25.48 12.23 1.94
CA ASN A 373 24.34 12.70 1.13
C ASN A 373 23.28 11.63 0.79
N GLY A 374 22.95 10.77 1.75
CA GLY A 374 21.97 9.70 1.59
C GLY A 374 22.60 8.32 1.42
N ASP A 375 23.91 8.25 1.15
CA ASP A 375 24.66 7.01 1.17
C ASP A 375 24.92 6.54 2.60
N LYS A 376 24.70 5.25 2.85
CA LYS A 376 24.76 4.65 4.19
C LYS A 376 26.16 4.14 4.55
N PHE A 377 26.89 3.60 3.57
CA PHE A 377 28.21 3.01 3.78
C PHE A 377 29.13 3.38 2.63
N ALA A 378 30.30 3.94 2.95
CA ALA A 378 31.28 4.27 1.92
C ALA A 378 31.92 3.02 1.31
N ALA A 379 32.15 3.07 -0.01
CA ALA A 379 32.83 2.06 -0.81
C ALA A 379 32.19 0.66 -0.72
N ASP A 380 30.85 0.59 -0.70
CA ASP A 380 30.10 -0.67 -0.74
C ASP A 380 29.59 -1.03 -2.14
N GLY A 381 29.81 -0.16 -3.14
CA GLY A 381 29.36 -0.33 -4.52
C GLY A 381 27.91 0.12 -4.75
N ILE A 382 27.26 0.72 -3.75
CA ILE A 382 25.91 1.30 -3.85
C ILE A 382 26.03 2.81 -3.93
N TYR A 383 25.69 3.34 -5.10
CA TYR A 383 25.71 4.77 -5.35
C TYR A 383 24.38 5.37 -4.95
N SER A 384 24.40 6.34 -4.06
CA SER A 384 23.20 6.95 -3.49
C SER A 384 23.18 8.46 -3.65
N VAL A 385 21.98 9.04 -3.71
CA VAL A 385 21.78 10.49 -3.64
C VAL A 385 20.44 10.84 -3.03
N GLN A 386 20.44 11.85 -2.16
CA GLN A 386 19.21 12.47 -1.69
C GLN A 386 18.62 13.40 -2.76
N LEU A 387 17.48 13.01 -3.33
CA LEU A 387 16.71 13.83 -4.24
C LEU A 387 15.89 14.88 -3.49
N GLY A 388 15.75 16.04 -4.10
CA GLY A 388 14.77 17.04 -3.67
C GLY A 388 13.34 16.51 -3.81
N ALA A 389 12.43 17.05 -2.98
CA ALA A 389 11.03 16.63 -2.95
C ALA A 389 10.36 16.62 -4.33
N PRO A 390 9.81 15.48 -4.79
CA PRO A 390 9.01 15.41 -6.01
C PRO A 390 7.80 16.36 -5.90
N LYS A 391 7.52 17.12 -6.97
CA LYS A 391 6.44 18.12 -6.98
C LYS A 391 5.10 17.58 -7.44
N SER A 392 5.09 16.41 -8.08
CA SER A 392 3.90 15.79 -8.67
C SER A 392 4.00 14.27 -8.61
N GLN A 393 2.84 13.62 -8.54
CA GLN A 393 2.73 12.18 -8.70
C GLN A 393 2.94 11.75 -10.15
N GLY A 394 3.44 10.53 -10.38
CA GLY A 394 3.64 9.94 -11.71
C GLY A 394 4.90 9.11 -11.85
N ILE A 395 5.19 8.67 -13.08
CA ILE A 395 6.41 7.92 -13.43
C ILE A 395 7.51 8.92 -13.77
N ASN A 396 8.71 8.68 -13.24
CA ASN A 396 9.91 9.46 -13.53
C ASN A 396 10.91 8.53 -14.21
N ASP A 397 11.24 8.82 -15.46
CA ASP A 397 12.22 8.05 -16.23
C ASP A 397 13.63 8.45 -15.79
N VAL A 398 14.51 7.46 -15.65
CA VAL A 398 15.88 7.63 -15.19
C VAL A 398 16.83 7.00 -16.19
N VAL A 399 17.78 7.79 -16.68
CA VAL A 399 18.92 7.29 -17.43
C VAL A 399 20.11 7.25 -16.48
N LEU A 400 20.53 6.06 -16.08
CA LEU A 400 21.76 5.83 -15.33
C LEU A 400 22.94 5.85 -16.29
N GLN A 401 24.00 6.56 -15.92
CA GLN A 401 25.24 6.61 -16.67
C GLN A 401 26.40 6.39 -15.71
N LEU A 402 27.22 5.39 -16.01
CA LEU A 402 28.45 5.06 -15.29
C LEU A 402 29.66 5.43 -16.16
N THR A 403 30.60 6.15 -15.58
CA THR A 403 31.86 6.60 -16.20
C THR A 403 33.04 6.27 -15.29
N TRP A 404 34.26 6.26 -15.83
CA TRP A 404 35.47 6.06 -15.02
C TRP A 404 36.42 7.24 -15.17
N THR A 405 37.18 7.56 -14.11
CA THR A 405 38.13 8.68 -14.12
C THR A 405 39.28 8.48 -15.11
N ASP A 406 39.71 7.23 -15.27
CA ASP A 406 40.90 6.87 -16.05
C ASP A 406 40.56 6.40 -17.47
N TYR A 407 39.27 6.28 -17.81
CA TYR A 407 38.79 5.74 -19.08
C TYR A 407 37.65 6.57 -19.66
N SER A 408 37.64 6.76 -20.98
CA SER A 408 36.55 7.47 -21.69
C SER A 408 35.28 6.64 -21.89
N SER A 409 35.29 5.37 -21.46
CA SER A 409 34.17 4.45 -21.60
C SER A 409 32.95 4.87 -20.79
N ILE A 410 31.77 4.68 -21.35
CA ILE A 410 30.48 5.04 -20.73
C ILE A 410 29.55 3.83 -20.81
N LEU A 411 28.99 3.40 -19.68
CA LEU A 411 27.87 2.47 -19.63
C LEU A 411 26.58 3.24 -19.33
N ARG A 412 25.48 2.82 -19.95
CA ARG A 412 24.16 3.43 -19.79
C ARG A 412 23.08 2.38 -19.58
N SER A 413 22.07 2.74 -18.80
CA SER A 413 20.85 1.96 -18.63
C SER A 413 19.65 2.87 -18.43
N ASP A 414 18.51 2.46 -18.95
CA ASP A 414 17.23 3.14 -18.79
C ASP A 414 16.38 2.40 -17.75
N THR A 415 15.83 3.15 -16.80
CA THR A 415 14.98 2.65 -15.72
C THR A 415 13.96 3.71 -15.31
N ALA A 416 13.11 3.45 -14.31
CA ALA A 416 12.13 4.41 -13.84
C ALA A 416 11.74 4.15 -12.39
N PHE A 417 11.28 5.20 -11.71
CA PHE A 417 10.62 5.09 -10.40
C PHE A 417 9.35 5.93 -10.35
N ARG A 418 8.44 5.58 -9.44
CA ARG A 418 7.17 6.27 -9.26
C ARG A 418 7.26 7.29 -8.12
N SER A 419 6.55 8.42 -8.25
CA SER A 419 6.25 9.32 -7.15
C SER A 419 4.75 9.28 -6.86
N GLU A 420 4.39 9.20 -5.58
CA GLU A 420 3.01 9.02 -5.09
C GLU A 420 2.72 10.00 -3.95
N SER A 421 1.47 10.45 -3.84
CA SER A 421 1.02 11.16 -2.65
C SER A 421 0.81 10.17 -1.51
N PHE A 422 1.57 10.30 -0.43
CA PHE A 422 1.45 9.39 0.71
C PHE A 422 0.24 9.76 1.57
N PRO A 423 -0.29 8.80 2.36
CA PRO A 423 -1.38 9.07 3.28
C PRO A 423 -1.03 10.19 4.26
N THR A 424 -2.03 10.99 4.62
CA THR A 424 -1.96 12.11 5.57
C THR A 424 -3.07 12.01 6.59
N LEU A 425 -2.85 12.60 7.77
CA LEU A 425 -3.82 12.66 8.85
C LEU A 425 -4.44 14.06 8.93
N SER A 426 -5.76 14.12 9.03
CA SER A 426 -6.47 15.31 9.49
C SER A 426 -7.16 15.03 10.82
N LEU A 427 -6.94 15.91 11.80
CA LEU A 427 -7.49 15.79 13.15
C LEU A 427 -8.54 16.89 13.39
N THR A 428 -9.71 16.49 13.87
CA THR A 428 -10.78 17.41 14.28
C THR A 428 -11.08 17.19 15.75
N ALA A 429 -10.81 18.18 16.61
CA ALA A 429 -11.15 18.09 18.02
C ALA A 429 -12.67 18.11 18.25
N VAL A 430 -13.12 17.36 19.25
CA VAL A 430 -14.45 17.49 19.81
C VAL A 430 -14.37 18.48 20.96
N ASN A 431 -15.16 19.55 20.88
CA ASN A 431 -15.25 20.55 21.94
C ASN A 431 -16.38 20.17 22.92
N ASP A 432 -16.19 20.56 24.18
CA ASP A 432 -17.17 20.41 25.25
C ASP A 432 -17.60 18.95 25.48
N VAL A 433 -16.59 18.08 25.59
CA VAL A 433 -16.78 16.66 25.87
C VAL A 433 -17.31 16.47 27.29
N GLU A 434 -18.61 16.25 27.42
CA GLU A 434 -19.24 15.87 28.69
C GLU A 434 -19.05 14.38 28.95
N THR A 435 -18.41 14.03 30.07
CA THR A 435 -18.22 12.63 30.47
C THR A 435 -18.33 12.45 31.98
N ALA A 436 -18.58 11.22 32.42
CA ALA A 436 -18.48 10.86 33.83
C ALA A 436 -17.06 10.39 34.16
N ALA A 437 -16.63 10.59 35.42
CA ALA A 437 -15.32 10.17 35.87
C ALA A 437 -15.07 8.67 35.58
N GLY A 438 -13.92 8.35 34.99
CA GLY A 438 -13.52 6.97 34.69
C GLY A 438 -14.15 6.35 33.43
N LYS A 439 -14.98 7.08 32.67
CA LYS A 439 -15.53 6.60 31.38
C LYS A 439 -14.72 7.14 30.20
N TYR A 440 -14.61 6.33 29.14
CA TYR A 440 -14.06 6.78 27.86
C TYR A 440 -14.97 7.83 27.24
N ALA A 441 -14.36 8.90 26.72
CA ALA A 441 -15.04 9.91 25.94
C ALA A 441 -14.26 10.21 24.65
N THR A 442 -14.98 10.45 23.56
CA THR A 442 -14.38 10.82 22.28
C THR A 442 -13.90 12.26 22.34
N VAL A 443 -12.58 12.45 22.24
CA VAL A 443 -11.91 13.75 22.35
C VAL A 443 -11.54 14.33 20.99
N ALA A 444 -11.38 13.49 19.98
CA ALA A 444 -11.10 13.93 18.62
C ALA A 444 -11.52 12.87 17.60
N ARG A 445 -11.63 13.31 16.34
CA ARG A 445 -11.83 12.45 15.18
C ARG A 445 -10.66 12.61 14.20
N VAL A 446 -10.13 11.48 13.74
CA VAL A 446 -9.04 11.38 12.76
C VAL A 446 -9.61 10.89 11.45
N GLN A 447 -9.19 11.50 10.35
CA GLN A 447 -9.42 10.97 9.01
C GLN A 447 -8.07 10.75 8.32
N VAL A 448 -7.96 9.64 7.59
CA VAL A 448 -6.77 9.27 6.84
C VAL A 448 -7.06 9.39 5.35
N ARG A 449 -6.25 10.17 4.63
CA ARG A 449 -6.48 10.48 3.21
C ARG A 449 -5.21 10.42 2.38
N VAL A 450 -5.35 9.98 1.13
CA VAL A 450 -4.33 10.11 0.09
C VAL A 450 -4.84 11.14 -0.92
N GLY A 451 -4.19 12.30 -0.97
CA GLY A 451 -4.75 13.45 -1.70
C GLY A 451 -6.14 13.80 -1.19
N ASP A 452 -7.14 13.78 -2.08
CA ASP A 452 -8.53 14.07 -1.74
C ASP A 452 -9.37 12.81 -1.41
N TYR A 453 -8.78 11.62 -1.47
CA TYR A 453 -9.50 10.35 -1.34
C TYR A 453 -9.29 9.70 0.05
N PRO A 454 -10.32 9.02 0.60
CA PRO A 454 -10.19 8.26 1.83
C PRO A 454 -9.21 7.10 1.66
N TYR A 455 -8.33 6.89 2.64
CA TYR A 455 -7.36 5.80 2.64
C TYR A 455 -7.67 4.83 3.78
N LEU A 456 -7.93 3.57 3.42
CA LEU A 456 -8.24 2.52 4.38
C LEU A 456 -6.95 2.07 5.08
N THR A 457 -6.92 2.17 6.40
CA THR A 457 -5.83 1.66 7.24
C THR A 457 -6.37 0.93 8.46
N SER A 458 -5.52 0.11 9.09
CA SER A 458 -5.83 -0.51 10.37
C SER A 458 -5.71 0.50 11.51
N PRO A 459 -6.61 0.47 12.51
CA PRO A 459 -6.46 1.28 13.73
C PRO A 459 -5.16 0.96 14.49
N ALA A 460 -4.60 -0.25 14.33
CA ALA A 460 -3.34 -0.64 14.96
C ALA A 460 -2.12 0.15 14.46
N HIS A 461 -2.22 0.79 13.29
CA HIS A 461 -1.18 1.68 12.75
C HIS A 461 -1.27 3.11 13.32
N ILE A 462 -2.33 3.44 14.06
CA ILE A 462 -2.55 4.77 14.62
C ILE A 462 -2.30 4.72 16.13
N LYS A 463 -1.42 5.59 16.61
CA LYS A 463 -1.17 5.82 18.03
C LYS A 463 -1.68 7.20 18.40
N ALA A 464 -2.39 7.31 19.52
CA ALA A 464 -2.91 8.57 20.00
C ALA A 464 -2.58 8.75 21.50
N VAL A 465 -2.12 9.96 21.85
CA VAL A 465 -1.79 10.35 23.22
C VAL A 465 -2.52 11.65 23.54
N LEU A 466 -3.07 11.73 24.74
CA LEU A 466 -3.75 12.89 25.27
C LEU A 466 -2.85 13.57 26.32
N ASN A 467 -2.51 14.84 26.12
CA ASN A 467 -1.65 15.62 27.00
C ASN A 467 -2.46 16.71 27.72
N GLY A 468 -2.51 16.69 29.05
CA GLY A 468 -3.20 17.68 29.88
C GLY A 468 -2.38 18.12 31.10
N SER A 469 -2.97 18.92 31.99
CA SER A 469 -2.31 19.40 33.21
C SER A 469 -1.89 18.28 34.16
N ALA A 470 -2.66 17.19 34.21
CA ALA A 470 -2.34 15.99 35.00
C ALA A 470 -1.28 15.07 34.37
N GLY A 471 -0.82 15.33 33.14
CA GLY A 471 0.19 14.53 32.44
C GLY A 471 -0.25 14.00 31.07
N SER A 472 0.43 12.96 30.59
CA SER A 472 0.15 12.27 29.32
C SER A 472 -0.61 10.97 29.57
N PHE A 473 -1.65 10.71 28.75
CA PHE A 473 -2.54 9.57 28.88
C PHE A 473 -2.69 8.86 27.53
N ASP A 474 -2.64 7.52 27.53
CA ASP A 474 -2.89 6.73 26.33
C ASP A 474 -4.37 6.84 25.91
N ALA A 475 -4.59 7.11 24.63
CA ALA A 475 -5.92 7.10 24.03
C ALA A 475 -6.11 5.82 23.19
N ILE A 476 -7.35 5.33 23.13
CA ILE A 476 -7.75 4.23 22.26
C ILE A 476 -8.29 4.77 20.94
N VAL A 477 -8.02 4.06 19.85
CA VAL A 477 -8.48 4.39 18.50
C VAL A 477 -9.65 3.47 18.14
N LEU A 478 -10.81 4.06 17.90
CA LEU A 478 -12.05 3.35 17.57
C LEU A 478 -12.40 3.61 16.10
N THR A 479 -12.77 2.59 15.35
CA THR A 479 -13.25 2.75 13.97
C THR A 479 -14.64 3.37 13.96
N VAL A 480 -14.88 4.36 13.09
CA VAL A 480 -16.21 4.99 12.94
C VAL A 480 -17.08 4.19 11.96
N ASP A 481 -16.52 3.91 10.79
CA ASP A 481 -17.13 3.08 9.75
C ASP A 481 -16.08 2.14 9.17
N GLU A 482 -16.45 0.87 9.02
CA GLU A 482 -15.57 -0.23 8.66
C GLU A 482 -16.00 -0.78 7.30
N PRO A 483 -15.63 -0.10 6.19
CA PRO A 483 -16.02 -0.52 4.85
C PRO A 483 -15.47 -1.91 4.49
N GLU A 484 -14.34 -2.29 5.08
CA GLU A 484 -13.74 -3.62 4.98
C GLU A 484 -13.27 -4.08 6.36
N LEU A 485 -13.33 -5.39 6.61
CA LEU A 485 -13.02 -5.96 7.92
C LEU A 485 -11.59 -5.59 8.38
N GLY A 486 -11.49 -4.93 9.53
CA GLY A 486 -10.26 -4.51 10.18
C GLY A 486 -9.66 -3.19 9.69
N VAL A 487 -10.29 -2.50 8.71
CA VAL A 487 -9.78 -1.25 8.15
C VAL A 487 -10.85 -0.17 8.02
N ALA A 488 -10.44 1.07 8.28
CA ALA A 488 -11.29 2.25 8.18
C ALA A 488 -10.47 3.44 7.68
N TRP A 489 -11.16 4.52 7.33
CA TRP A 489 -10.55 5.80 6.98
C TRP A 489 -10.94 6.93 7.95
N GLU A 490 -11.93 6.69 8.82
CA GLU A 490 -12.35 7.55 9.92
C GLU A 490 -12.23 6.83 11.26
N PHE A 491 -11.66 7.52 12.25
CA PHE A 491 -11.43 6.98 13.58
C PHE A 491 -11.79 7.99 14.65
N ASP A 492 -12.46 7.53 15.72
CA ASP A 492 -12.67 8.30 16.94
C ASP A 492 -11.55 8.00 17.93
N ILE A 493 -10.94 9.06 18.45
CA ILE A 493 -9.93 8.99 19.51
C ILE A 493 -10.67 9.13 20.83
N ALA A 494 -10.64 8.08 21.65
CA ALA A 494 -11.30 8.05 22.94
C ALA A 494 -10.29 7.87 24.08
N ALA A 495 -10.46 8.62 25.15
CA ALA A 495 -9.59 8.55 26.33
C ALA A 495 -10.42 8.65 27.63
N ILE A 496 -9.86 8.15 28.73
CA ILE A 496 -10.43 8.37 30.06
C ILE A 496 -9.91 9.72 30.57
N ILE A 497 -10.82 10.64 30.82
CA ILE A 497 -10.50 12.02 31.18
C ILE A 497 -10.40 12.14 32.71
N PRO A 498 -9.21 12.42 33.28
CA PRO A 498 -9.02 12.41 34.74
C PRO A 498 -9.56 13.68 35.43
N GLU A 499 -9.48 14.82 34.76
CA GLU A 499 -9.93 16.11 35.29
C GLU A 499 -10.60 16.99 34.23
N THR A 500 -11.42 17.94 34.65
CA THR A 500 -11.99 18.95 33.74
C THR A 500 -10.87 19.88 33.26
N GLY A 501 -10.75 20.08 31.95
CA GLY A 501 -9.66 20.88 31.41
C GLY A 501 -9.53 20.83 29.90
N ALA A 502 -8.48 21.50 29.40
CA ALA A 502 -8.07 21.44 28.00
C ALA A 502 -6.98 20.38 27.83
N TYR A 503 -7.10 19.58 26.77
CA TYR A 503 -6.21 18.48 26.45
C TYR A 503 -5.73 18.58 25.02
N GLU A 504 -4.43 18.49 24.80
CA GLU A 504 -3.84 18.38 23.45
C GLU A 504 -3.85 16.91 23.02
N VAL A 505 -4.35 16.66 21.80
CA VAL A 505 -4.40 15.33 21.21
C VAL A 505 -3.27 15.23 20.19
N GLU A 506 -2.32 14.33 20.42
CA GLU A 506 -1.26 13.98 19.50
C GLU A 506 -1.59 12.63 18.84
N VAL A 507 -1.57 12.59 17.51
CA VAL A 507 -1.86 11.36 16.75
C VAL A 507 -0.75 11.10 15.75
N VAL A 508 -0.24 9.87 15.76
CA VAL A 508 0.83 9.39 14.87
C VAL A 508 0.32 8.18 14.09
N LEU A 509 0.49 8.21 12.77
CA LEU A 509 0.27 7.08 11.88
C LEU A 509 1.63 6.49 11.49
N ASP A 510 1.89 5.26 11.91
CA ASP A 510 3.06 4.46 11.57
C ASP A 510 2.62 3.29 10.69
N SER A 511 2.96 3.30 9.39
CA SER A 511 2.50 2.25 8.46
C SER A 511 3.46 2.04 7.29
N VAL A 512 3.11 1.11 6.40
CA VAL A 512 3.82 0.84 5.14
C VAL A 512 2.87 1.15 3.99
N PHE A 513 3.30 2.00 3.06
CA PHE A 513 2.54 2.36 1.86
C PHE A 513 3.35 1.98 0.62
N GLU A 514 2.78 1.12 -0.23
CA GLU A 514 3.43 0.65 -1.47
C GLU A 514 4.87 0.13 -1.23
N GLY A 515 5.09 -0.58 -0.12
CA GLY A 515 6.40 -1.13 0.27
C GLY A 515 7.33 -0.16 0.99
N ARG A 516 7.00 1.14 1.11
CA ARG A 516 7.80 2.12 1.85
C ARG A 516 7.24 2.35 3.26
N PRO A 517 8.02 2.16 4.34
CA PRO A 517 7.59 2.57 5.68
C PRO A 517 7.51 4.10 5.76
N TYR A 518 6.47 4.62 6.41
CA TYR A 518 6.28 6.04 6.60
C TYR A 518 5.60 6.34 7.94
N THR A 519 5.91 7.54 8.46
CA THR A 519 5.31 8.08 9.68
C THR A 519 4.69 9.45 9.38
N ARG A 520 3.50 9.70 9.91
CA ARG A 520 2.81 11.01 9.85
C ARG A 520 2.30 11.42 11.20
N VAL A 521 2.55 12.67 11.57
CA VAL A 521 2.00 13.29 12.78
C VAL A 521 0.87 14.21 12.35
N ALA A 522 -0.31 14.05 12.96
CA ALA A 522 -1.42 14.95 12.72
C ALA A 522 -1.14 16.34 13.30
N PRO A 523 -1.70 17.43 12.75
CA PRO A 523 -1.67 18.73 13.39
C PRO A 523 -2.28 18.66 14.79
N LEU A 524 -1.63 19.28 15.78
CA LEU A 524 -2.13 19.32 17.16
C LEU A 524 -3.53 19.92 17.21
N ALA A 525 -4.42 19.29 17.96
CA ALA A 525 -5.75 19.80 18.26
C ALA A 525 -6.00 19.80 19.77
N THR A 526 -6.64 20.85 20.27
CA THR A 526 -6.99 20.98 21.69
C THR A 526 -8.47 20.67 21.88
N SER A 527 -8.79 19.69 22.72
CA SER A 527 -10.15 19.34 23.13
C SER A 527 -10.43 19.87 24.54
N SER A 528 -11.63 20.40 24.77
CA SER A 528 -12.12 20.74 26.12
C SER A 528 -13.02 19.63 26.64
N ALA A 529 -12.83 19.25 27.90
CA ALA A 529 -13.64 18.23 28.55
C ALA A 529 -14.14 18.66 29.93
N LEU A 530 -15.40 18.32 30.20
CA LEU A 530 -16.11 18.60 31.44
C LEU A 530 -16.55 17.28 32.09
N ILE A 531 -16.08 17.04 33.32
CA ILE A 531 -16.54 15.90 34.12
C ILE A 531 -17.85 16.28 34.80
N VAL A 532 -18.93 15.60 34.44
CA VAL A 532 -20.24 15.76 35.07
C VAL A 532 -20.39 14.70 36.16
N GLU A 533 -20.57 15.12 37.42
CA GLU A 533 -20.87 14.20 38.53
C GLU A 533 -22.30 13.64 38.36
N GLU A 534 -22.43 12.31 38.23
CA GLU A 534 -23.73 11.64 38.27
C GLU A 534 -24.28 11.71 39.71
N PRO A 535 -25.56 12.10 39.93
CA PRO A 535 -26.11 12.20 41.27
C PRO A 535 -26.25 10.80 41.90
N ASP A 536 -25.81 10.66 43.16
CA ASP A 536 -25.99 9.43 43.91
C ASP A 536 -27.50 9.08 44.05
N LEU A 537 -27.86 7.87 43.62
CA LEU A 537 -29.22 7.34 43.58
C LEU A 537 -29.41 6.25 44.64
N ILE A 538 -30.51 6.32 45.42
CA ILE A 538 -30.99 5.22 46.26
C ILE A 538 -32.40 4.86 45.77
N LEU A 539 -32.61 3.59 45.39
CA LEU A 539 -33.89 3.10 44.84
C LEU A 539 -34.40 3.92 43.64
N GLY A 540 -33.50 4.43 42.79
CA GLY A 540 -33.83 5.24 41.62
C GLY A 540 -34.21 6.70 41.92
N LEU A 541 -34.03 7.17 43.16
CA LEU A 541 -34.28 8.56 43.56
C LEU A 541 -33.02 9.22 44.13
N PRO A 542 -32.77 10.52 43.86
CA PRO A 542 -31.66 11.26 44.44
C PRO A 542 -31.62 11.22 45.98
N ILE A 543 -30.43 11.05 46.57
CA ILE A 543 -30.25 10.94 48.04
C ILE A 543 -30.89 12.11 48.83
N TRP A 544 -30.85 13.33 48.30
CA TRP A 544 -31.37 14.51 49.00
C TRP A 544 -32.87 14.41 49.32
N LEU A 545 -33.66 13.67 48.54
CA LEU A 545 -35.09 13.45 48.81
C LEU A 545 -35.34 12.70 50.12
N PHE A 546 -34.46 11.75 50.46
CA PHE A 546 -34.54 11.02 51.73
C PHE A 546 -34.24 11.92 52.93
N GLY A 547 -33.30 12.86 52.77
CA GLY A 547 -32.99 13.89 53.78
C GLY A 547 -34.19 14.81 54.07
N VAL A 548 -34.90 15.25 53.02
CA VAL A 548 -36.11 16.08 53.15
C VAL A 548 -37.24 15.32 53.86
N ALA A 549 -37.46 14.05 53.51
CA ALA A 549 -38.48 13.22 54.15
C ALA A 549 -38.19 13.01 55.65
N GLY A 550 -36.92 12.79 56.01
CA GLY A 550 -36.49 12.66 57.41
C GLY A 550 -36.72 13.94 58.23
N ALA A 551 -36.39 15.11 57.66
CA ALA A 551 -36.63 16.40 58.32
C ALA A 551 -38.13 16.66 58.57
N LEU A 552 -38.99 16.29 57.60
CA LEU A 552 -40.43 16.46 57.73
C LEU A 552 -41.02 15.62 58.87
N LEU A 553 -40.54 14.37 59.05
CA LEU A 553 -40.94 13.51 60.15
C LEU A 553 -40.56 14.08 61.52
N ILE A 554 -39.38 14.70 61.63
CA ILE A 554 -38.94 15.35 62.87
C ILE A 554 -39.86 16.53 63.23
N VAL A 555 -40.27 17.33 62.25
CA VAL A 555 -41.20 18.46 62.48
C VAL A 555 -42.57 17.95 62.94
N VAL A 556 -43.10 16.88 62.33
CA VAL A 556 -44.37 16.26 62.73
C VAL A 556 -44.29 15.65 64.14
N ALA A 557 -43.18 14.99 64.48
CA ALA A 557 -42.94 14.46 65.81
C ALA A 557 -42.82 15.58 66.86
N GLY A 558 -42.11 16.67 66.56
CA GLY A 558 -42.03 17.84 67.43
C GLY A 558 -43.39 18.50 67.65
N PHE A 559 -44.20 18.61 66.60
CA PHE A 559 -45.53 19.20 66.66
C PHE A 559 -46.50 18.37 67.51
N THR A 560 -46.49 17.04 67.36
CA THR A 560 -47.33 16.13 68.16
C THR A 560 -46.98 16.15 69.64
N ILE A 561 -45.68 16.19 69.99
CA ILE A 561 -45.22 16.36 71.38
C ILE A 561 -45.66 17.72 71.96
N TRP A 562 -45.64 18.78 71.17
CA TRP A 562 -46.07 20.11 71.61
C TRP A 562 -47.58 20.17 71.91
N VAL A 563 -48.42 19.52 71.08
CA VAL A 563 -49.88 19.47 71.28
C VAL A 563 -50.27 18.59 72.47
N SER A 564 -49.57 17.48 72.71
CA SER A 564 -49.89 16.56 73.81
C SER A 564 -49.71 17.20 75.19
N ARG A 565 -48.76 18.13 75.34
CA ARG A 565 -48.48 18.86 76.59
C ARG A 565 -49.54 19.90 76.98
N LYS A 566 -50.46 20.28 76.09
CA LYS A 566 -51.53 21.24 76.41
C LYS A 566 -52.69 20.53 77.13
N THR A 567 -53.18 21.14 78.21
CA THR A 567 -54.35 20.68 78.98
C THR A 567 -55.63 20.82 78.16
N SER A 568 -56.47 19.79 78.18
CA SER A 568 -57.80 19.81 77.57
C SER A 568 -58.78 20.62 78.43
N PRO A 569 -59.88 21.14 77.85
CA PRO A 569 -60.93 21.80 78.61
C PRO A 569 -61.62 20.80 79.55
N PHE A 570 -61.93 21.22 80.78
CA PHE A 570 -62.56 20.40 81.82
C PHE A 570 -63.45 21.25 82.74
N GLY A 571 -64.30 20.59 83.51
CA GLY A 571 -65.22 21.25 84.45
C GLY A 571 -66.50 21.78 83.81
N TYR A 572 -67.33 22.40 84.64
CA TYR A 572 -68.71 22.74 84.32
C TYR A 572 -69.02 24.19 84.76
N ILE A 573 -69.93 24.86 84.05
CA ILE A 573 -70.57 26.09 84.53
C ILE A 573 -71.97 25.77 84.99
N MET A 574 -72.32 26.13 86.22
CA MET A 574 -73.63 25.92 86.83
C MET A 574 -74.39 27.24 87.00
N ASP A 575 -75.73 27.19 87.02
CA ASP A 575 -76.59 28.31 87.41
C ASP A 575 -76.90 28.32 88.92
N ASP A 576 -77.68 29.30 89.38
CA ASP A 576 -78.10 29.48 90.78
C ASP A 576 -79.02 28.36 91.31
N ALA A 577 -79.51 27.48 90.43
CA ALA A 577 -80.28 26.29 90.75
C ALA A 577 -79.46 24.98 90.59
N ASP A 578 -78.14 25.09 90.52
CA ASP A 578 -77.17 23.99 90.39
C ASP A 578 -77.37 23.14 89.11
N ARG A 579 -77.90 23.76 88.04
CA ARG A 579 -78.05 23.11 86.73
C ARG A 579 -76.86 23.42 85.85
N VAL A 580 -76.38 22.40 85.14
CA VAL A 580 -75.29 22.51 84.16
C VAL A 580 -75.71 23.40 82.99
N VAL A 581 -75.04 24.54 82.84
CA VAL A 581 -75.15 25.47 81.71
C VAL A 581 -74.13 25.11 80.63
N VAL A 582 -72.93 24.67 81.02
CA VAL A 582 -71.86 24.30 80.08
C VAL A 582 -71.08 23.11 80.63
N ASP A 583 -70.83 22.11 79.79
CA ASP A 583 -69.87 21.02 80.03
C ASP A 583 -68.66 21.23 79.10
N PHE A 584 -67.53 21.66 79.67
CA PHE A 584 -66.32 21.92 78.87
C PHE A 584 -65.69 20.64 78.32
N SER A 585 -66.00 19.46 78.89
CA SER A 585 -65.46 18.17 78.46
C SER A 585 -66.15 17.61 77.20
N ARG A 586 -67.38 18.07 76.91
CA ARG A 586 -68.23 17.59 75.81
C ARG A 586 -68.56 18.65 74.74
N LEU A 587 -67.75 19.69 74.63
CA LEU A 587 -67.94 20.72 73.61
C LEU A 587 -67.76 20.18 72.18
N ASP A 588 -68.69 20.52 71.31
CA ASP A 588 -68.59 20.26 69.86
C ASP A 588 -67.63 21.26 69.22
N ARG A 589 -66.36 20.85 69.02
CA ARG A 589 -65.27 21.69 68.51
C ARG A 589 -64.69 21.09 67.23
N SER A 590 -64.35 21.95 66.27
CA SER A 590 -63.69 21.52 65.03
C SER A 590 -62.30 20.93 65.28
N LEU A 591 -61.88 19.98 64.43
CA LEU A 591 -60.59 19.27 64.53
C LEU A 591 -59.39 20.21 64.64
N ILE A 592 -59.41 21.33 63.91
CA ILE A 592 -58.35 22.35 63.92
C ILE A 592 -58.30 23.09 65.28
N ARG A 593 -59.45 23.46 65.87
CA ARG A 593 -59.48 24.15 67.18
C ARG A 593 -59.08 23.23 68.32
N ARG A 594 -59.46 21.95 68.25
CA ARG A 594 -59.06 20.91 69.21
C ARG A 594 -57.54 20.65 69.20
N LEU A 595 -56.88 20.82 68.04
CA LEU A 595 -55.45 20.59 67.87
C LEU A 595 -54.59 21.84 68.17
N MET A 596 -54.98 23.01 67.63
CA MET A 596 -54.19 24.26 67.75
C MET A 596 -54.45 25.01 69.07
N PHE A 597 -55.69 24.98 69.56
CA PHE A 597 -56.19 25.71 70.74
C PHE A 597 -56.77 24.76 71.81
N LYS A 598 -56.05 23.66 72.06
CA LYS A 598 -56.46 22.62 73.02
C LYS A 598 -56.76 23.18 74.43
N ASN A 599 -56.03 24.20 74.88
CA ASN A 599 -56.13 24.78 76.23
C ASN A 599 -56.94 26.08 76.32
N GLY A 600 -57.66 26.47 75.27
CA GLY A 600 -58.48 27.67 75.25
C GLY A 600 -59.85 27.39 74.64
N VAL A 601 -60.91 27.89 75.26
CA VAL A 601 -62.29 27.85 74.75
C VAL A 601 -62.83 29.27 74.76
N ASP A 602 -63.17 29.81 73.59
CA ASP A 602 -63.79 31.13 73.53
C ASP A 602 -65.25 31.06 74.00
N ALA A 603 -65.70 32.07 74.75
CA ALA A 603 -67.07 32.11 75.29
C ALA A 603 -68.12 32.11 74.16
N GLY A 604 -67.82 32.71 73.02
CA GLY A 604 -68.66 32.67 71.82
C GLY A 604 -68.73 31.30 71.12
N GLU A 605 -67.89 30.32 71.47
CA GLU A 605 -68.04 28.92 71.01
C GLU A 605 -69.14 28.18 71.77
N VAL A 606 -69.61 28.72 72.90
CA VAL A 606 -70.52 28.06 73.82
C VAL A 606 -71.91 28.70 73.72
N LYS A 607 -72.88 27.94 73.20
CA LYS A 607 -74.21 28.47 72.84
C LYS A 607 -75.07 28.90 74.03
N ASP A 608 -74.81 28.36 75.22
CA ASP A 608 -75.68 28.53 76.39
C ASP A 608 -75.18 29.59 77.40
N LEU A 609 -74.09 30.29 77.07
CA LEU A 609 -73.57 31.39 77.88
C LEU A 609 -74.29 32.71 77.57
N PRO A 610 -74.60 33.54 78.59
CA PRO A 610 -75.24 34.84 78.40
C PRO A 610 -74.29 35.94 77.88
N PHE A 611 -73.08 35.58 77.45
CA PHE A 611 -72.06 36.46 76.89
C PHE A 611 -71.20 35.69 75.87
N ALA A 612 -70.73 36.40 74.84
CA ALA A 612 -69.86 35.83 73.81
C ALA A 612 -68.39 36.29 73.97
N GLY A 613 -68.15 37.33 74.76
CA GLY A 613 -66.84 37.95 74.92
C GLY A 613 -65.98 37.34 76.03
N GLY A 614 -64.82 36.79 75.64
CA GLY A 614 -63.79 36.27 76.52
C GLY A 614 -63.35 34.87 76.15
N THR A 615 -62.29 34.38 76.80
CA THR A 615 -61.72 33.04 76.57
C THR A 615 -61.45 32.35 77.89
N PHE A 616 -61.94 31.13 78.05
CA PHE A 616 -61.58 30.23 79.13
C PHE A 616 -60.25 29.56 78.80
N LYS A 617 -59.22 29.78 79.61
CA LYS A 617 -57.90 29.16 79.49
C LYS A 617 -57.72 28.11 80.57
N PHE A 618 -57.44 26.88 80.14
CA PHE A 618 -57.24 25.72 81.00
C PHE A 618 -55.75 25.49 81.19
N SER A 619 -55.26 25.49 82.43
CA SER A 619 -53.85 25.28 82.74
C SER A 619 -53.71 24.45 84.00
N GLY A 620 -53.27 23.19 83.84
CA GLY A 620 -53.27 22.22 84.94
C GLY A 620 -54.69 21.94 85.42
N ASP A 621 -54.95 22.22 86.69
CA ASP A 621 -56.22 22.11 87.41
C ASP A 621 -56.98 23.45 87.51
N LYS A 622 -56.45 24.53 86.91
CA LYS A 622 -57.05 25.87 86.99
C LYS A 622 -57.69 26.29 85.68
N VAL A 623 -58.78 27.06 85.81
CA VAL A 623 -59.48 27.67 84.68
C VAL A 623 -59.50 29.17 84.89
N LYS A 624 -58.94 29.91 83.93
CA LYS A 624 -58.98 31.38 83.92
C LYS A 624 -59.92 31.87 82.85
N LEU A 625 -60.85 32.74 83.21
CA LEU A 625 -61.63 33.52 82.25
C LEU A 625 -60.88 34.81 81.94
N VAL A 626 -60.35 34.91 80.72
CA VAL A 626 -59.83 36.17 80.18
C VAL A 626 -61.03 36.93 79.63
N HIS A 627 -61.46 37.97 80.35
CA HIS A 627 -62.64 38.73 79.99
C HIS A 627 -62.31 39.76 78.91
N LYS A 628 -63.02 39.68 77.78
CA LYS A 628 -62.94 40.66 76.70
C LYS A 628 -64.34 40.89 76.14
N ARG A 629 -64.96 42.00 76.53
CA ARG A 629 -66.34 42.32 76.16
C ARG A 629 -66.53 42.33 74.64
N ALA A 630 -67.47 41.53 74.14
CA ALA A 630 -67.91 41.56 72.74
C ALA A 630 -69.07 42.57 72.56
N VAL A 631 -69.31 43.00 71.32
CA VAL A 631 -70.40 43.94 71.00
C VAL A 631 -71.74 43.25 71.29
N GLY A 632 -72.51 43.81 72.22
CA GLY A 632 -73.80 43.24 72.67
C GLY A 632 -73.77 42.51 74.02
N ASP A 633 -72.59 42.30 74.63
CA ASP A 633 -72.50 41.59 75.90
C ASP A 633 -73.04 42.41 77.11
N PRO A 634 -73.80 41.76 78.01
CA PRO A 634 -74.20 42.33 79.30
C PRO A 634 -72.98 42.66 80.19
N SER A 635 -73.15 43.57 81.16
CA SER A 635 -72.09 43.84 82.13
C SER A 635 -71.84 42.62 83.03
N MET A 636 -70.58 42.22 83.16
CA MET A 636 -70.17 41.10 84.03
C MET A 636 -69.62 41.61 85.37
N ARG A 637 -69.98 40.91 86.44
CA ARG A 637 -69.47 41.14 87.79
C ARG A 637 -68.93 39.84 88.37
N VAL A 638 -67.90 39.94 89.20
CA VAL A 638 -67.35 38.82 89.97
C VAL A 638 -67.54 39.15 91.44
N ASN A 639 -68.26 38.30 92.18
CA ASN A 639 -68.53 38.50 93.61
C ASN A 639 -68.99 39.94 93.94
N SER A 640 -69.98 40.43 93.17
CA SER A 640 -70.58 41.78 93.31
C SER A 640 -69.68 42.98 92.96
N ARG A 641 -68.49 42.79 92.38
CA ARG A 641 -67.61 43.86 91.86
C ARG A 641 -67.48 43.80 90.34
N PRO A 642 -67.18 44.93 89.64
CA PRO A 642 -66.90 44.92 88.21
C PRO A 642 -65.77 43.94 87.87
N VAL A 643 -65.93 43.18 86.80
CA VAL A 643 -64.96 42.15 86.41
C VAL A 643 -63.64 42.75 85.92
N GLY A 644 -62.51 42.14 86.32
CA GLY A 644 -61.17 42.46 85.81
C GLY A 644 -60.87 41.81 84.45
N PRO A 645 -59.72 42.13 83.83
CA PRO A 645 -59.33 41.57 82.53
C PRO A 645 -59.06 40.05 82.56
N GLU A 646 -58.67 39.51 83.72
CA GLU A 646 -58.52 38.08 83.95
C GLU A 646 -59.15 37.71 85.30
N VAL A 647 -59.83 36.57 85.34
CA VAL A 647 -60.49 36.04 86.52
C VAL A 647 -60.12 34.56 86.64
N ASP A 648 -59.55 34.17 87.78
CA ASP A 648 -59.39 32.75 88.09
C ASP A 648 -60.76 32.20 88.53
N LEU A 649 -61.19 31.07 87.99
CA LEU A 649 -62.46 30.44 88.30
C LEU A 649 -62.20 29.25 89.22
N GLY A 650 -62.43 29.44 90.52
CA GLY A 650 -62.31 28.41 91.56
C GLY A 650 -63.62 28.24 92.33
N GLU A 651 -63.63 27.30 93.29
CA GLU A 651 -64.84 26.75 93.97
C GLU A 651 -65.74 27.74 94.73
N ASN A 652 -65.44 29.04 94.76
CA ASN A 652 -66.22 30.05 95.48
C ASN A 652 -66.34 31.38 94.72
N ILE A 653 -66.43 31.30 93.39
CA ILE A 653 -66.49 32.47 92.51
C ILE A 653 -67.81 32.49 91.76
N TRP A 654 -68.55 33.58 91.93
CA TRP A 654 -69.83 33.83 91.28
C TRP A 654 -69.68 34.91 90.23
N LEU A 655 -70.01 34.55 89.00
CA LEU A 655 -70.06 35.41 87.83
C LEU A 655 -71.50 35.90 87.64
N GLY A 656 -71.76 37.17 87.93
CA GLY A 656 -73.05 37.80 87.66
C GLY A 656 -73.05 38.43 86.26
N VAL A 657 -73.84 37.88 85.33
CA VAL A 657 -73.91 38.36 83.93
C VAL A 657 -75.36 38.39 83.46
N GLY A 658 -75.83 39.56 83.00
CA GLY A 658 -77.16 39.67 82.38
C GLY A 658 -78.33 39.24 83.27
N GLY A 659 -78.21 39.35 84.59
CA GLY A 659 -79.23 38.92 85.56
C GLY A 659 -79.16 37.45 85.99
N ARG A 660 -78.20 36.67 85.47
CA ARG A 660 -77.92 35.29 85.89
C ARG A 660 -76.68 35.23 86.78
N LEU A 661 -76.69 34.33 87.76
CA LEU A 661 -75.53 33.98 88.57
C LEU A 661 -74.96 32.66 88.04
N LEU A 662 -73.67 32.64 87.72
CA LEU A 662 -72.97 31.46 87.21
C LEU A 662 -71.78 31.12 88.10
N THR A 663 -71.49 29.84 88.29
CA THR A 663 -70.29 29.39 89.01
C THR A 663 -69.58 28.25 88.26
N PHE A 664 -68.28 28.12 88.45
CA PHE A 664 -67.48 27.05 87.84
C PHE A 664 -67.22 25.95 88.87
N GLN A 665 -67.47 24.69 88.49
CA GLN A 665 -67.16 23.53 89.30
C GLN A 665 -66.28 22.53 88.53
N PRO A 666 -65.21 22.00 89.14
CA PRO A 666 -64.34 21.01 88.49
C PRO A 666 -65.01 19.64 88.35
N GLU A 667 -65.92 19.26 89.26
CA GLU A 667 -66.53 17.93 89.34
C GLU A 667 -67.99 18.02 89.82
N ILE A 668 -68.89 17.16 89.32
CA ILE A 668 -70.31 17.14 89.73
C ILE A 668 -70.43 16.35 91.04
N SER A 669 -70.87 16.98 92.13
CA SER A 669 -71.19 16.27 93.37
C SER A 669 -72.50 15.48 93.22
N ARG A 670 -72.42 14.15 93.09
CA ARG A 670 -73.58 13.24 93.07
C ARG A 670 -73.79 12.61 94.45
N VAL A 671 -74.99 12.76 94.98
CA VAL A 671 -75.53 11.95 96.10
C VAL A 671 -75.71 10.50 95.63
N VAL A 672 -75.34 9.60 96.53
CA VAL A 672 -75.28 8.13 96.43
C VAL A 672 -76.66 7.50 96.23
N ASP A 673 -76.74 6.51 95.34
CA ASP A 673 -77.51 5.28 95.59
C ASP A 673 -76.70 4.09 95.05
N GLU A 674 -76.40 3.17 95.96
CA GLU A 674 -75.82 1.86 95.73
C GLU A 674 -76.86 0.92 95.10
N GLU A 675 -76.48 0.09 94.13
CA GLU A 675 -76.74 -1.34 94.28
C GLU A 675 -75.77 -2.19 93.45
N SER A 676 -75.27 -3.18 94.16
CA SER A 676 -74.28 -4.20 93.88
C SER A 676 -74.67 -5.24 92.83
N THR A 677 -73.65 -5.84 92.21
CA THR A 677 -73.33 -7.30 92.14
C THR A 677 -72.65 -7.62 90.81
N ASP A 678 -71.78 -8.60 90.63
CA ASP A 678 -70.75 -9.29 91.42
C ASP A 678 -70.08 -10.27 90.42
N ALA A 679 -68.83 -10.63 90.71
CA ALA A 679 -68.16 -11.90 90.41
C ALA A 679 -67.71 -12.33 88.99
N GLY A 680 -66.48 -12.87 88.98
CA GLY A 680 -66.05 -14.03 88.17
C GLY A 680 -65.05 -13.69 87.06
N ASP A 681 -63.74 -13.62 87.29
CA ASP A 681 -62.75 -14.68 87.61
C ASP A 681 -62.21 -15.49 86.40
N SER A 682 -60.88 -15.63 86.39
CA SER A 682 -60.05 -16.74 85.88
C SER A 682 -59.75 -16.95 84.36
N VAL A 683 -58.49 -16.62 83.99
CA VAL A 683 -57.36 -17.57 83.71
C VAL A 683 -57.35 -18.50 82.46
N THR A 684 -56.28 -18.31 81.66
CA THR A 684 -55.47 -19.25 80.82
C THR A 684 -56.02 -19.94 79.55
N GLY A 685 -55.12 -20.10 78.57
CA GLY A 685 -55.21 -21.20 77.59
C GLY A 685 -54.34 -21.03 76.34
N ILE A 686 -53.17 -21.68 76.35
CA ILE A 686 -52.12 -21.74 75.32
C ILE A 686 -52.47 -22.83 74.25
N VAL A 687 -51.86 -22.79 73.05
CA VAL A 687 -51.11 -23.91 72.39
C VAL A 687 -51.37 -24.12 70.88
N ASN A 688 -50.27 -23.91 70.12
CA ASN A 688 -49.67 -24.59 68.95
C ASN A 688 -50.42 -24.91 67.64
N GLY A 689 -49.64 -24.75 66.55
CA GLY A 689 -49.76 -25.56 65.34
C GLY A 689 -48.88 -25.09 64.16
N ALA A 690 -47.57 -25.30 64.22
CA ALA A 690 -46.67 -25.42 63.05
C ALA A 690 -46.97 -26.75 62.30
N PRO A 691 -46.58 -27.02 61.02
CA PRO A 691 -45.24 -26.73 60.45
C PRO A 691 -45.11 -26.40 58.92
N VAL A 692 -43.87 -26.00 58.60
CA VAL A 692 -43.07 -25.99 57.34
C VAL A 692 -43.09 -27.37 56.60
N PRO A 693 -42.49 -27.66 55.41
CA PRO A 693 -41.38 -26.97 54.71
C PRO A 693 -41.25 -27.03 53.16
N SER A 694 -40.14 -26.42 52.70
CA SER A 694 -39.15 -26.93 51.72
C SER A 694 -39.10 -26.23 50.34
N THR A 695 -38.01 -25.49 50.05
CA THR A 695 -36.73 -25.87 49.39
C THR A 695 -36.78 -25.55 47.89
N ALA A 696 -36.04 -24.54 47.42
CA ALA A 696 -34.63 -24.58 46.99
C ALA A 696 -34.55 -24.78 45.47
N ASP A 697 -34.20 -23.73 44.73
CA ASP A 697 -32.88 -23.51 44.13
C ASP A 697 -32.70 -22.02 43.81
#